data_AF-A0A945FI57-F1
#
_entry.id   AF-A0A945FI57-F1
#
_cell.length_a   1.000
_cell.length_b   1.000
_cell.length_c   1.000
_cell.angle_alpha   90.00
_cell.angle_beta   90.00
_cell.angle_gamma   90.00
#
_symmetry.space_group_name_H-M   'P 1'
#
loop_
_entity.id
_entity.type
_entity.pdbx_description
1 polymer ?
#
loop_
_entity_poly.entity_id
_entity_poly.type
_entity_poly.pdbx_seq_one_letter_code
_entity_poly.pdbx_strand_id
1 'polypeptide(L)'
;QKHVASGRWEITGGWWIEPDSNLPLEISFQKQVELSQHFLDKHFNGIKTDVCFLPDTFGHPATLPKILSELGQKYFIFCRPAEHEKNDLPSNLFYWEYGGHRVLAYRLKHHYTQPKSTDETVVAERLNDAEYQNRAANGFFFGVGDHGGGPTIAEIHLLQKFMEKQNDMGFSTCAAFFKQAEQLPDIPTYSGDLHRHAVGCYSVMRDIKDPIRRSENGLCFTARALEMNNDPLDVLTPLWDKTLFNQFHDILPGSSSPDAADMARSEMGGVEDGWRTIAYNALKAQSATLPVQCTEGEFRIFNTLPYDVTAPLNIESFSYFKPGAAFRDEQGNAIEIQETLPSVRTLSSRRWEFIDTLPAQGFKSYHFDQNTMGTPQDPKDAHFKLGDQISHPAFTIQKSGIIQQDKPLLNGLAFRVIEDTSDTWGHGIVEYNNVIDSFSIEKTSVQKGDISQKLYERWTYNHSYVDVIYSLYQNLPDIYIDIRVNWAEDCKILKMELHPEGFTQNQFIMQGAGGPITRPADGSELPLHHWVKLQGENSEFAIIQNGAFACDCQKGQLRINLVRSNLYGYHEPSERHPLDPQHPTDQGLHTFQFRLQFGNEITPEKLERDTAEFLEPYWVIRDGKKPKTPLAKPEHLSHR
;
A
#
# COMPACT_ATOMS: atom_id res chain seq x y z
N GLN A 1 14.08 -12.70 30.86
CA GLN A 1 13.52 -13.97 31.39
C GLN A 1 13.29 -13.96 32.90
N LYS A 2 14.30 -13.90 33.78
CA LYS A 2 14.08 -13.91 35.26
C LYS A 2 13.12 -12.84 35.76
N HIS A 3 13.24 -11.59 35.28
CA HIS A 3 12.34 -10.49 35.65
C HIS A 3 10.91 -10.69 35.15
N VAL A 4 10.75 -11.28 33.96
CA VAL A 4 9.43 -11.65 33.41
C VAL A 4 8.80 -12.74 34.26
N ALA A 5 9.54 -13.81 34.55
CA ALA A 5 9.07 -14.90 35.41
C ALA A 5 8.71 -14.44 36.84
N SER A 6 9.38 -13.40 37.35
CA SER A 6 9.05 -12.81 38.65
C SER A 6 7.95 -11.74 38.59
N GLY A 7 7.32 -11.50 37.44
CA GLY A 7 6.30 -10.47 37.27
C GLY A 7 6.78 -9.02 37.38
N ARG A 8 8.11 -8.79 37.31
CA ARG A 8 8.70 -7.43 37.40
C ARG A 8 8.84 -6.76 36.03
N TRP A 9 8.66 -7.51 34.95
CA TRP A 9 8.73 -7.02 33.59
C TRP A 9 7.56 -7.63 32.82
N GLU A 10 6.60 -6.79 32.42
CA GLU A 10 5.51 -7.21 31.53
C GLU A 10 6.02 -7.24 30.09
N ILE A 11 5.74 -8.33 29.39
CA ILE A 11 5.83 -8.36 27.93
C ILE A 11 4.45 -7.92 27.42
N THR A 12 4.40 -6.78 26.77
CA THR A 12 3.18 -6.16 26.22
C THR A 12 3.40 -5.76 24.76
N GLY A 13 2.42 -5.11 24.14
CA GLY A 13 2.46 -4.67 22.74
C GLY A 13 1.80 -5.66 21.79
N GLY A 14 2.07 -6.95 21.99
CA GLY A 14 1.42 -8.07 21.28
C GLY A 14 1.83 -8.28 19.83
N TRP A 15 2.54 -7.34 19.23
CA TRP A 15 3.07 -7.38 17.87
C TRP A 15 4.61 -7.43 17.87
N TRP A 16 5.21 -7.68 16.71
CA TRP A 16 6.67 -7.85 16.58
C TRP A 16 7.40 -6.53 16.81
N ILE A 17 6.81 -5.44 16.32
CA ILE A 17 7.24 -4.06 16.53
C ILE A 17 6.02 -3.18 16.88
N GLU A 18 6.23 -1.88 17.02
CA GLU A 18 5.16 -0.86 17.00
C GLU A 18 5.03 -0.30 15.57
N PRO A 19 4.19 -0.89 14.71
CA PRO A 19 4.07 -0.46 13.32
C PRO A 19 3.22 0.80 13.19
N ASP A 20 3.28 1.43 12.01
CA ASP A 20 2.15 2.22 11.52
C ASP A 20 0.87 1.35 11.51
N SER A 21 -0.30 1.97 11.66
CA SER A 21 -1.58 1.22 11.61
C SER A 21 -2.47 1.61 10.44
N ASN A 22 -2.06 2.60 9.64
CA ASN A 22 -2.86 3.15 8.55
C ASN A 22 -2.57 2.47 7.22
N LEU A 23 -1.30 2.20 6.93
CA LEU A 23 -0.82 1.75 5.62
C LEU A 23 -0.48 0.25 5.53
N PRO A 24 -0.19 -0.52 6.60
CA PRO A 24 0.00 -1.95 6.43
C PRO A 24 -1.28 -2.67 5.98
N LEU A 25 -1.13 -3.69 5.16
CA LEU A 25 -2.22 -4.60 4.79
C LEU A 25 -2.62 -5.51 5.96
N GLU A 26 -3.83 -6.07 5.91
CA GLU A 26 -4.34 -6.98 6.94
C GLU A 26 -3.38 -8.15 7.24
N ILE A 27 -2.81 -8.75 6.19
CA ILE A 27 -1.84 -9.84 6.29
C ILE A 27 -0.60 -9.45 7.11
N SER A 28 -0.18 -8.19 7.06
CA SER A 28 0.97 -7.71 7.82
C SER A 28 0.70 -7.74 9.32
N PHE A 29 -0.50 -7.36 9.77
CA PHE A 29 -0.87 -7.48 11.19
C PHE A 29 -0.93 -8.93 11.65
N GLN A 30 -1.41 -9.85 10.80
CA GLN A 30 -1.36 -11.29 11.09
C GLN A 30 0.08 -11.76 11.26
N LYS A 31 0.99 -11.30 10.39
CA LYS A 31 2.42 -11.64 10.44
C LYS A 31 3.15 -10.98 11.62
N GLN A 32 2.76 -9.79 12.05
CA GLN A 32 3.25 -9.14 13.28
C GLN A 32 2.97 -10.03 14.51
N VAL A 33 1.78 -10.61 14.61
CA VAL A 33 1.39 -11.52 15.71
C VAL A 33 2.08 -12.88 15.58
N GLU A 34 2.16 -13.43 14.38
CA GLU A 34 2.83 -14.72 14.15
C GLU A 34 4.30 -14.67 14.57
N LEU A 35 5.02 -13.63 14.13
CA LEU A 35 6.44 -13.46 14.43
C LEU A 35 6.69 -13.15 15.91
N SER A 36 5.85 -12.30 16.52
CA SER A 36 5.92 -12.04 17.96
C SER A 36 5.67 -13.32 18.76
N GLN A 37 4.65 -14.11 18.41
CA GLN A 37 4.33 -15.34 19.12
C GLN A 37 5.43 -16.38 18.99
N HIS A 38 6.05 -16.53 17.81
CA HIS A 38 7.19 -17.42 17.63
C HIS A 38 8.34 -17.07 18.58
N PHE A 39 8.63 -15.79 18.73
CA PHE A 39 9.64 -15.31 19.68
C PHE A 39 9.25 -15.61 21.14
N LEU A 40 7.99 -15.41 21.52
CA LEU A 40 7.49 -15.69 22.87
C LEU A 40 7.47 -17.19 23.21
N ASP A 41 7.12 -18.05 22.26
CA ASP A 41 7.15 -19.50 22.43
C ASP A 41 8.59 -19.98 22.69
N LYS A 42 9.55 -19.45 21.92
CA LYS A 42 10.96 -19.81 22.04
C LYS A 42 11.64 -19.29 23.31
N HIS A 43 11.30 -18.07 23.75
CA HIS A 43 12.07 -17.38 24.80
C HIS A 43 11.33 -17.20 26.12
N PHE A 44 10.01 -17.34 26.14
CA PHE A 44 9.16 -16.95 27.28
C PHE A 44 8.04 -17.96 27.57
N ASN A 45 8.22 -19.22 27.20
CA ASN A 45 7.27 -20.32 27.47
C ASN A 45 5.86 -20.03 26.93
N GLY A 46 5.76 -19.34 25.79
CA GLY A 46 4.50 -19.11 25.08
C GLY A 46 3.52 -18.19 25.81
N ILE A 47 4.04 -17.19 26.55
CA ILE A 47 3.22 -16.08 27.07
C ILE A 47 2.35 -15.51 25.94
N LYS A 48 1.08 -15.24 26.27
CA LYS A 48 0.11 -14.56 25.42
C LYS A 48 -0.10 -13.14 25.90
N THR A 49 -0.30 -12.22 24.97
CA THR A 49 -0.47 -10.79 25.24
C THR A 49 -1.86 -10.35 24.81
N ASP A 50 -2.73 -10.03 25.77
CA ASP A 50 -4.09 -9.55 25.49
C ASP A 50 -4.13 -8.04 25.16
N VAL A 51 -3.02 -7.33 25.35
CA VAL A 51 -2.88 -5.87 25.18
C VAL A 51 -2.08 -5.54 23.94
N CYS A 52 -2.68 -4.78 23.02
CA CYS A 52 -1.97 -4.06 21.96
C CYS A 52 -1.59 -2.66 22.45
N PHE A 53 -0.32 -2.30 22.32
CA PHE A 53 0.25 -1.06 22.86
C PHE A 53 0.93 -0.28 21.73
N LEU A 54 0.26 0.77 21.23
CA LEU A 54 0.70 1.62 20.12
C LEU A 54 0.66 3.10 20.55
N PRO A 55 1.49 3.52 21.52
CA PRO A 55 1.47 4.89 22.01
C PRO A 55 1.78 5.92 20.92
N ASP A 56 2.70 5.64 20.00
CA ASP A 56 3.31 6.62 19.10
C ASP A 56 2.92 6.45 17.63
N THR A 57 2.14 5.43 17.28
CA THR A 57 1.58 5.28 15.93
C THR A 57 0.67 6.46 15.54
N PHE A 58 0.82 6.97 14.30
CA PHE A 58 0.19 8.23 13.85
C PHE A 58 -1.28 8.10 13.43
N GLY A 59 -2.12 7.69 14.37
CA GLY A 59 -3.55 7.48 14.18
C GLY A 59 -3.90 6.05 13.77
N HIS A 60 -5.19 5.72 13.88
CA HIS A 60 -5.68 4.37 13.71
C HIS A 60 -7.00 4.27 12.94
N PRO A 61 -7.12 3.36 11.96
CA PRO A 61 -8.31 3.21 11.16
C PRO A 61 -9.45 2.57 11.94
N ALA A 62 -10.69 2.96 11.62
CA ALA A 62 -11.91 2.47 12.27
C ALA A 62 -12.06 0.94 12.25
N THR A 63 -11.41 0.25 11.31
CA THR A 63 -11.45 -1.22 11.16
C THR A 63 -10.54 -1.96 12.14
N LEU A 64 -9.59 -1.29 12.78
CA LEU A 64 -8.58 -1.93 13.62
C LEU A 64 -9.15 -2.78 14.78
N PRO A 65 -10.30 -2.46 15.42
CA PRO A 65 -10.92 -3.33 16.43
C PRO A 65 -11.20 -4.75 15.95
N LYS A 66 -11.55 -4.92 14.67
CA LYS A 66 -11.75 -6.25 14.07
C LYS A 66 -10.45 -7.02 14.01
N ILE A 67 -9.39 -6.41 13.46
CA ILE A 67 -8.05 -7.02 13.37
C ILE A 67 -7.58 -7.45 14.77
N LEU A 68 -7.65 -6.53 15.74
CA LEU A 68 -7.25 -6.81 17.13
C LEU A 68 -8.06 -7.97 17.73
N SER A 69 -9.39 -7.94 17.58
CA SER A 69 -10.25 -9.00 18.11
C SER A 69 -10.00 -10.36 17.46
N GLU A 70 -9.79 -10.41 16.15
CA GLU A 70 -9.56 -11.66 15.39
C GLU A 70 -8.17 -12.25 15.70
N LEU A 71 -7.19 -11.39 15.99
CA LEU A 71 -5.84 -11.78 16.40
C LEU A 71 -5.70 -12.04 17.91
N GLY A 72 -6.80 -11.94 18.66
CA GLY A 72 -6.88 -12.35 20.07
C GLY A 72 -6.55 -11.26 21.08
N GLN A 73 -6.27 -10.03 20.65
CA GLN A 73 -6.13 -8.88 21.54
C GLN A 73 -7.51 -8.41 22.01
N LYS A 74 -7.62 -8.10 23.29
CA LYS A 74 -8.85 -7.63 23.95
C LYS A 74 -8.78 -6.17 24.33
N TYR A 75 -7.55 -5.67 24.47
CA TYR A 75 -7.26 -4.37 25.02
C TYR A 75 -6.34 -3.58 24.10
N PHE A 76 -6.56 -2.27 24.04
CA PHE A 76 -5.81 -1.38 23.17
C PHE A 76 -5.39 -0.11 23.91
N ILE A 77 -4.11 0.26 23.84
CA ILE A 77 -3.60 1.51 24.40
C ILE A 77 -2.94 2.32 23.29
N PHE A 78 -3.24 3.62 23.28
CA PHE A 78 -2.68 4.57 22.34
C PHE A 78 -2.49 5.96 22.98
N CYS A 79 -1.58 6.77 22.44
CA CYS A 79 -1.41 8.17 22.84
C CYS A 79 -1.81 9.15 21.72
N ARG A 80 -1.71 8.73 20.46
CA ARG A 80 -1.99 9.55 19.28
C ARG A 80 -3.21 9.02 18.54
N PRO A 81 -4.20 9.86 18.19
CA PRO A 81 -4.29 11.30 18.46
C PRO A 81 -4.55 11.61 19.94
N ALA A 82 -3.96 12.72 20.40
CA ALA A 82 -4.20 13.26 21.74
C ALA A 82 -5.54 14.00 21.83
N GLU A 83 -5.92 14.43 23.04
CA GLU A 83 -7.22 15.07 23.31
C GLU A 83 -7.49 16.34 22.48
N HIS A 84 -6.45 17.14 22.20
CA HIS A 84 -6.58 18.36 21.40
C HIS A 84 -6.75 18.08 19.89
N GLU A 85 -6.35 16.90 19.43
CA GLU A 85 -6.47 16.47 18.04
C GLU A 85 -7.78 15.70 17.81
N LYS A 86 -8.23 14.97 18.83
CA LYS A 86 -9.47 14.20 18.82
C LYS A 86 -10.29 14.45 20.08
N ASN A 87 -11.07 15.52 20.07
CA ASN A 87 -11.86 15.98 21.22
C ASN A 87 -13.30 15.42 21.25
N ASP A 88 -13.67 14.60 20.26
CA ASP A 88 -15.01 14.03 20.08
C ASP A 88 -15.16 12.62 20.70
N LEU A 89 -14.09 12.06 21.28
CA LEU A 89 -14.17 10.79 22.00
C LEU A 89 -15.05 10.93 23.25
N PRO A 90 -15.90 9.93 23.57
CA PRO A 90 -16.79 10.02 24.74
C PRO A 90 -16.05 9.98 26.08
N SER A 91 -14.82 9.45 26.09
CA SER A 91 -14.01 9.20 27.27
C SER A 91 -12.64 8.66 26.84
N ASN A 92 -11.60 8.76 27.68
CA ASN A 92 -10.31 8.11 27.42
C ASN A 92 -10.38 6.58 27.53
N LEU A 93 -11.31 6.03 28.34
CA LEU A 93 -11.61 4.59 28.40
C LEU A 93 -12.93 4.31 27.68
N PHE A 94 -12.93 3.47 26.64
CA PHE A 94 -14.14 3.19 25.85
C PHE A 94 -14.03 1.84 25.15
N TYR A 95 -15.16 1.23 24.81
CA TYR A 95 -15.18 0.11 23.86
C TYR A 95 -15.06 0.66 22.44
N TRP A 96 -14.02 0.29 21.72
CA TRP A 96 -13.85 0.62 20.31
C TRP A 96 -14.37 -0.53 19.47
N GLU A 97 -15.30 -0.26 18.56
CA GLU A 97 -15.99 -1.30 17.79
C GLU A 97 -15.99 -1.07 16.28
N TYR A 98 -16.01 -2.18 15.54
CA TYR A 98 -16.22 -2.22 14.11
C TYR A 98 -16.73 -3.60 13.69
N GLY A 99 -17.79 -3.63 12.85
CA GLY A 99 -18.28 -4.88 12.25
C GLY A 99 -18.70 -5.95 13.26
N GLY A 100 -19.13 -5.58 14.47
CA GLY A 100 -19.50 -6.51 15.54
C GLY A 100 -18.32 -6.98 16.42
N HIS A 101 -17.09 -6.61 16.07
CA HIS A 101 -15.91 -6.81 16.90
C HIS A 101 -15.68 -5.60 17.80
N ARG A 102 -15.16 -5.82 19.01
CA ARG A 102 -14.82 -4.74 19.92
C ARG A 102 -13.62 -5.06 20.79
N VAL A 103 -12.87 -4.03 21.15
CA VAL A 103 -11.78 -4.07 22.15
C VAL A 103 -11.99 -2.96 23.17
N LEU A 104 -11.51 -3.14 24.40
CA LEU A 104 -11.51 -2.06 25.39
C LEU A 104 -10.26 -1.21 25.18
N ALA A 105 -10.46 0.04 24.78
CA ALA A 105 -9.41 0.99 24.45
C ALA A 105 -9.19 1.99 25.58
N TYR A 106 -7.92 2.36 25.81
CA TYR A 106 -7.53 3.45 26.70
C TYR A 106 -6.59 4.43 25.98
N ARG A 107 -7.07 5.65 25.75
CA ARG A 107 -6.22 6.78 25.35
C ARG A 107 -5.50 7.31 26.57
N LEU A 108 -4.18 7.45 26.48
CA LEU A 108 -3.41 8.05 27.57
C LEU A 108 -3.84 9.50 27.83
N LYS A 109 -4.10 9.86 29.09
CA LYS A 109 -4.60 11.20 29.46
C LYS A 109 -3.60 12.32 29.11
N HIS A 110 -2.31 12.08 29.24
CA HIS A 110 -1.28 13.07 28.89
C HIS A 110 -0.28 12.55 27.86
N HIS A 111 0.71 11.76 28.27
CA HIS A 111 1.74 11.20 27.39
C HIS A 111 2.24 9.86 27.95
N TYR A 112 2.85 9.01 27.12
CA TYR A 112 3.45 7.75 27.58
C TYR A 112 4.76 7.93 28.37
N THR A 113 5.27 9.15 28.44
CA THR A 113 6.50 9.54 29.17
C THR A 113 6.24 10.64 30.20
N GLN A 114 4.98 10.88 30.57
CA GLN A 114 4.64 11.99 31.46
C GLN A 114 5.27 11.78 32.86
N PRO A 115 5.66 12.86 33.56
CA PRO A 115 5.70 14.26 33.11
C PRO A 115 7.02 14.66 32.44
N LYS A 116 7.94 13.73 32.14
CA LYS A 116 9.35 13.99 31.79
C LYS A 116 10.03 14.92 32.81
N SER A 117 9.70 14.79 34.10
CA SER A 117 10.21 15.67 35.18
C SER A 117 10.32 14.94 36.51
N THR A 118 11.34 15.30 37.30
CA THR A 118 11.53 14.86 38.69
C THR A 118 11.19 15.97 39.71
N ASP A 119 10.48 17.01 39.29
CA ASP A 119 9.95 18.03 40.19
C ASP A 119 8.65 17.53 40.86
N GLU A 120 8.63 17.49 42.19
CA GLU A 120 7.47 17.03 42.97
C GLU A 120 6.22 17.85 42.67
N THR A 121 6.35 19.16 42.41
CA THR A 121 5.21 20.03 42.10
C THR A 121 4.58 19.68 40.76
N VAL A 122 5.40 19.40 39.75
CA VAL A 122 4.95 19.03 38.40
C VAL A 122 4.26 17.66 38.41
N VAL A 123 4.83 16.67 39.12
CA VAL A 123 4.20 15.35 39.27
C VAL A 123 2.87 15.47 40.02
N ALA A 124 2.84 16.25 41.11
CA ALA A 124 1.61 16.47 41.87
C ALA A 124 0.51 17.14 41.03
N GLU A 125 0.87 18.13 40.21
CA GLU A 125 -0.07 18.79 39.29
C GLU A 125 -0.70 17.78 38.31
N ARG A 126 0.13 16.90 37.72
CA ARG A 126 -0.38 15.85 36.83
C ARG A 126 -1.26 14.85 37.54
N LEU A 127 -0.87 14.40 38.74
CA LEU A 127 -1.68 13.48 39.53
C LEU A 127 -3.01 14.10 39.97
N ASN A 128 -3.11 15.42 40.08
CA ASN A 128 -4.34 16.14 40.41
C ASN A 128 -5.31 16.29 39.21
N ASP A 129 -4.99 15.77 38.03
CA ASP A 129 -5.91 15.75 36.89
C ASP A 129 -7.23 15.04 37.27
N ALA A 130 -8.35 15.59 36.81
CA ALA A 130 -9.68 15.12 37.15
C ALA A 130 -9.91 13.65 36.75
N GLU A 131 -9.27 13.13 35.70
CA GLU A 131 -9.34 11.71 35.35
C GLU A 131 -8.73 10.84 36.45
N TYR A 132 -7.52 11.17 36.90
CA TYR A 132 -6.81 10.42 37.92
C TYR A 132 -7.48 10.50 39.29
N GLN A 133 -8.13 11.62 39.61
CA GLN A 133 -8.81 11.81 40.89
C GLN A 133 -10.21 11.18 40.96
N ASN A 134 -10.93 11.08 39.84
CA ASN A 134 -12.37 10.74 39.85
C ASN A 134 -12.71 9.35 39.28
N ARG A 135 -11.76 8.65 38.65
CA ARG A 135 -12.00 7.31 38.10
C ARG A 135 -11.36 6.22 38.95
N ALA A 136 -12.07 5.10 39.06
CA ALA A 136 -11.64 3.96 39.86
C ALA A 136 -10.51 3.13 39.22
N ALA A 137 -10.26 3.27 37.91
CA ALA A 137 -9.13 2.64 37.24
C ALA A 137 -8.52 3.62 36.22
N ASN A 138 -7.24 3.96 36.39
CA ASN A 138 -6.47 4.85 35.51
C ASN A 138 -5.04 4.35 35.33
N GLY A 139 -4.39 4.76 34.24
CA GLY A 139 -2.98 4.46 33.97
C GLY A 139 -2.11 5.72 33.93
N PHE A 140 -1.16 5.83 34.86
CA PHE A 140 -0.11 6.86 34.82
C PHE A 140 1.18 6.27 34.23
N PHE A 141 1.50 6.65 32.99
CA PHE A 141 2.69 6.17 32.29
C PHE A 141 3.86 7.11 32.53
N PHE A 142 5.08 6.57 32.70
CA PHE A 142 6.26 7.37 33.02
C PHE A 142 7.52 6.74 32.43
N GLY A 143 8.52 7.59 32.19
CA GLY A 143 9.81 7.19 31.65
C GLY A 143 10.38 8.22 30.70
N VAL A 144 11.59 7.94 30.19
CA VAL A 144 12.28 8.84 29.25
C VAL A 144 11.67 8.74 27.85
N GLY A 145 11.44 7.51 27.37
CA GLY A 145 10.86 7.24 26.05
C GLY A 145 11.85 7.49 24.92
N ASP A 146 11.37 8.12 23.85
CA ASP A 146 12.02 8.56 22.60
C ASP A 146 13.55 8.51 22.65
N HIS A 147 14.15 7.74 21.75
CA HIS A 147 15.60 7.52 21.64
C HIS A 147 16.25 6.64 22.73
N GLY A 148 15.44 5.95 23.53
CA GLY A 148 15.87 4.84 24.38
C GLY A 148 16.08 5.25 25.84
N GLY A 149 15.30 4.64 26.72
CA GLY A 149 15.42 4.81 28.16
C GLY A 149 14.13 4.42 28.87
N GLY A 150 14.23 3.50 29.82
CA GLY A 150 13.15 3.23 30.76
C GLY A 150 13.01 4.36 31.80
N PRO A 151 12.17 4.18 32.82
CA PRO A 151 12.09 5.13 33.92
C PRO A 151 13.43 5.29 34.64
N THR A 152 13.78 6.53 34.96
CA THR A 152 14.97 6.84 35.75
C THR A 152 14.79 6.42 37.20
N ILE A 153 15.90 6.13 37.89
CA ILE A 153 15.88 5.83 39.34
C ILE A 153 15.25 7.00 40.13
N ALA A 154 15.49 8.25 39.69
CA ALA A 154 14.94 9.43 40.33
C ALA A 154 13.42 9.52 40.19
N GLU A 155 12.86 9.24 39.01
CA GLU A 155 11.41 9.17 38.80
C GLU A 155 10.77 8.07 39.66
N ILE A 156 11.39 6.89 39.73
CA ILE A 156 10.90 5.77 40.56
C ILE A 156 10.86 6.19 42.05
N HIS A 157 11.95 6.75 42.57
CA HIS A 157 11.99 7.21 43.97
C HIS A 157 10.97 8.31 44.25
N LEU A 158 10.75 9.21 43.29
CA LEU A 158 9.75 10.26 43.45
C LEU A 158 8.33 9.68 43.51
N LEU A 159 7.97 8.78 42.59
CA LEU A 159 6.66 8.14 42.58
C LEU A 159 6.41 7.28 43.83
N GLN A 160 7.45 6.61 44.36
CA GLN A 160 7.35 5.88 45.63
C GLN A 160 6.97 6.79 46.80
N LYS A 161 7.47 8.03 46.85
CA LYS A 161 7.06 9.02 47.88
C LYS A 161 5.58 9.41 47.76
N PHE A 162 5.02 9.42 46.55
CA PHE A 162 3.58 9.66 46.36
C PHE A 162 2.76 8.45 46.80
N MET A 163 3.21 7.23 46.47
CA MET A 163 2.57 5.98 46.91
C MET A 163 2.53 5.83 48.43
N GLU A 164 3.56 6.31 49.15
CA GLU A 164 3.55 6.34 50.62
C GLU A 164 2.46 7.27 51.20
N LYS A 165 1.99 8.26 50.43
CA LYS A 165 0.97 9.24 50.83
C LYS A 165 -0.43 8.89 50.32
N GLN A 166 -0.55 8.07 49.28
CA GLN A 166 -1.80 7.71 48.59
C GLN A 166 -1.95 6.19 48.51
N ASN A 167 -2.87 5.63 49.31
CA ASN A 167 -3.03 4.18 49.50
C ASN A 167 -3.56 3.43 48.27
N ASP A 168 -4.10 4.13 47.29
CA ASP A 168 -4.69 3.61 46.05
C ASP A 168 -3.74 3.73 44.83
N MET A 169 -2.50 4.16 45.06
CA MET A 169 -1.47 4.24 44.02
C MET A 169 -0.47 3.08 44.14
N GLY A 170 -0.05 2.51 43.00
CA GLY A 170 1.00 1.49 42.98
C GLY A 170 1.52 1.20 41.58
N PHE A 171 2.69 0.55 41.50
CA PHE A 171 3.18 0.02 40.22
C PHE A 171 2.30 -1.15 39.77
N SER A 172 1.95 -1.16 38.49
CA SER A 172 1.06 -2.15 37.89
C SER A 172 1.54 -2.54 36.49
N THR A 173 0.74 -3.38 35.83
CA THR A 173 0.93 -3.82 34.45
C THR A 173 -0.25 -3.36 33.61
N CYS A 174 -0.07 -3.22 32.30
CA CYS A 174 -1.16 -2.87 31.38
C CYS A 174 -2.29 -3.91 31.46
N ALA A 175 -1.94 -5.20 31.51
CA ALA A 175 -2.94 -6.26 31.65
C ALA A 175 -3.73 -6.13 32.96
N ALA A 176 -3.08 -5.87 34.09
CA ALA A 176 -3.76 -5.68 35.37
C ALA A 176 -4.67 -4.44 35.39
N PHE A 177 -4.22 -3.34 34.78
CA PHE A 177 -5.04 -2.14 34.58
C PHE A 177 -6.34 -2.49 33.84
N PHE A 178 -6.27 -3.16 32.68
CA PHE A 178 -7.47 -3.51 31.93
C PHE A 178 -8.37 -4.51 32.64
N LYS A 179 -7.80 -5.45 33.40
CA LYS A 179 -8.59 -6.37 34.24
C LYS A 179 -9.42 -5.66 35.30
N GLN A 180 -8.98 -4.52 35.78
CA GLN A 180 -9.75 -3.67 36.68
C GLN A 180 -10.71 -2.77 35.89
N ALA A 181 -10.23 -2.14 34.80
CA ALA A 181 -11.01 -1.22 33.99
C ALA A 181 -12.23 -1.89 33.36
N GLU A 182 -12.15 -3.15 32.92
CA GLU A 182 -13.26 -3.89 32.31
C GLU A 182 -14.42 -4.18 33.28
N GLN A 183 -14.19 -4.03 34.58
CA GLN A 183 -15.22 -4.21 35.62
C GLN A 183 -16.01 -2.93 35.91
N LEU A 184 -15.59 -1.78 35.35
CA LEU A 184 -16.30 -0.52 35.54
C LEU A 184 -17.66 -0.56 34.84
N PRO A 185 -18.72 -0.07 35.51
CA PRO A 185 -20.02 0.08 34.86
C PRO A 185 -19.98 1.20 33.81
N ASP A 186 -20.91 1.15 32.86
CA ASP A 186 -21.23 2.26 31.94
C ASP A 186 -20.05 2.78 31.07
N ILE A 187 -19.12 1.89 30.68
CA ILE A 187 -18.06 2.25 29.71
C ILE A 187 -18.70 2.57 28.35
N PRO A 188 -18.49 3.78 27.78
CA PRO A 188 -19.10 4.16 26.52
C PRO A 188 -18.50 3.38 25.35
N THR A 189 -19.22 3.35 24.24
CA THR A 189 -18.79 2.73 22.99
C THR A 189 -18.52 3.80 21.94
N TYR A 190 -17.51 3.58 21.11
CA TYR A 190 -17.13 4.45 20.00
C TYR A 190 -16.93 3.61 18.72
N SER A 191 -17.47 4.10 17.60
CA SER A 191 -17.26 3.55 16.26
C SER A 191 -16.81 4.68 15.34
N GLY A 192 -15.65 4.53 14.73
CA GLY A 192 -15.02 5.54 13.89
C GLY A 192 -13.51 5.50 14.00
N ASP A 193 -12.84 6.39 13.27
CA ASP A 193 -11.39 6.47 13.26
C ASP A 193 -10.83 7.19 14.47
N LEU A 194 -9.64 6.75 14.89
CA LEU A 194 -8.80 7.48 15.80
C LEU A 194 -7.79 8.29 14.98
N HIS A 195 -8.30 9.22 14.19
CA HIS A 195 -7.55 10.20 13.39
C HIS A 195 -7.77 11.62 13.95
N ARG A 196 -6.87 12.59 13.77
CA ARG A 196 -5.63 12.61 12.95
C ARG A 196 -4.43 13.01 13.83
N HIS A 197 -3.20 12.71 13.40
CA HIS A 197 -1.98 13.18 14.06
C HIS A 197 -0.97 13.77 13.06
N ALA A 198 -0.38 12.92 12.20
CA ALA A 198 0.65 13.30 11.23
C ALA A 198 0.16 13.03 9.79
N VAL A 199 -0.62 13.96 9.23
CA VAL A 199 -1.26 13.78 7.92
C VAL A 199 -0.27 13.74 6.75
N GLY A 200 0.85 14.45 6.87
CA GLY A 200 1.91 14.45 5.87
C GLY A 200 2.60 13.09 5.71
N CYS A 201 2.58 12.27 6.76
CA CYS A 201 3.16 10.93 6.75
C CYS A 201 2.40 9.92 5.88
N TYR A 202 1.18 10.22 5.45
CA TYR A 202 0.44 9.33 4.56
C TYR A 202 1.09 9.24 3.16
N SER A 203 1.77 10.29 2.69
CA SER A 203 2.24 10.37 1.29
C SER A 203 3.73 10.65 1.09
N VAL A 204 4.43 11.22 2.07
CA VAL A 204 5.87 11.53 1.96
C VAL A 204 6.74 10.28 1.90
N MET A 205 7.89 10.33 1.26
CA MET A 205 8.83 9.20 1.11
C MET A 205 8.14 7.96 0.52
N ARG A 206 7.46 8.17 -0.60
CA ARG A 206 6.81 7.11 -1.39
C ARG A 206 7.80 6.01 -1.76
N ASP A 207 9.06 6.37 -2.01
CA ASP A 207 10.13 5.43 -2.37
C ASP A 207 10.49 4.41 -1.26
N ILE A 208 9.99 4.57 -0.03
CA ILE A 208 9.98 3.54 1.02
C ILE A 208 8.65 2.79 1.06
N LYS A 209 7.53 3.53 1.02
CA LYS A 209 6.17 2.98 1.12
C LYS A 209 5.88 1.99 -0.01
N ASP A 210 6.30 2.31 -1.23
CA ASP A 210 6.03 1.53 -2.43
C ASP A 210 6.74 0.16 -2.42
N PRO A 211 8.05 0.04 -2.17
CA PRO A 211 8.69 -1.27 -1.96
C PRO A 211 8.07 -2.11 -0.83
N ILE A 212 7.63 -1.50 0.27
CA ILE A 212 6.93 -2.22 1.37
C ILE A 212 5.61 -2.79 0.85
N ARG A 213 4.75 -1.97 0.23
CA ARG A 213 3.47 -2.42 -0.34
C ARG A 213 3.64 -3.48 -1.43
N ARG A 214 4.65 -3.31 -2.29
CA ARG A 214 5.00 -4.31 -3.33
C ARG A 214 5.47 -5.62 -2.70
N SER A 215 6.18 -5.56 -1.58
CA SER A 215 6.64 -6.76 -0.87
C SER A 215 5.52 -7.48 -0.12
N GLU A 216 4.57 -6.77 0.50
CA GLU A 216 3.38 -7.40 1.10
C GLU A 216 2.61 -8.21 0.04
N ASN A 217 2.33 -7.58 -1.12
CA ASN A 217 1.65 -8.26 -2.23
C ASN A 217 2.50 -9.37 -2.86
N GLY A 218 3.79 -9.13 -3.06
CA GLY A 218 4.73 -10.07 -3.66
C GLY A 218 4.96 -11.31 -2.80
N LEU A 219 4.98 -11.19 -1.47
CA LEU A 219 5.08 -12.31 -0.55
C LEU A 219 3.80 -13.15 -0.55
N CYS A 220 2.62 -12.52 -0.61
CA CYS A 220 1.35 -13.23 -0.79
C CYS A 220 1.30 -13.99 -2.13
N PHE A 221 1.72 -13.36 -3.22
CA PHE A 221 1.86 -14.03 -4.53
C PHE A 221 2.83 -15.22 -4.46
N THR A 222 3.98 -15.03 -3.81
CA THR A 222 5.00 -16.08 -3.68
C THR A 222 4.49 -17.25 -2.84
N ALA A 223 3.73 -16.98 -1.77
CA ALA A 223 3.11 -18.03 -0.96
C ALA A 223 2.16 -18.90 -1.81
N ARG A 224 1.29 -18.29 -2.63
CA ARG A 224 0.40 -19.03 -3.55
C ARG A 224 1.20 -19.85 -4.57
N ALA A 225 2.30 -19.31 -5.11
CA ALA A 225 3.16 -20.04 -6.03
C ALA A 225 3.84 -21.27 -5.37
N LEU A 226 4.25 -21.17 -4.10
CA LEU A 226 4.80 -22.29 -3.32
C LEU A 226 3.71 -23.33 -3.02
N GLU A 227 2.50 -22.91 -2.66
CA GLU A 227 1.35 -23.78 -2.39
C GLU A 227 0.99 -24.65 -3.60
N MET A 228 1.09 -24.11 -4.82
CA MET A 228 0.88 -24.88 -6.06
C MET A 228 1.80 -26.10 -6.18
N ASN A 229 2.97 -26.08 -5.56
CA ASN A 229 3.93 -27.19 -5.50
C ASN A 229 3.87 -27.98 -4.19
N ASN A 230 3.10 -27.54 -3.20
CA ASN A 230 3.22 -27.97 -1.79
C ASN A 230 4.62 -27.71 -1.18
N ASP A 231 5.28 -26.64 -1.63
CA ASP A 231 6.54 -26.20 -1.06
C ASP A 231 6.33 -25.51 0.29
N PRO A 232 7.30 -25.57 1.23
CA PRO A 232 7.13 -25.01 2.56
C PRO A 232 7.19 -23.47 2.54
N LEU A 233 6.35 -22.83 3.36
CA LEU A 233 6.21 -21.37 3.42
C LEU A 233 7.20 -20.68 4.38
N ASP A 234 7.89 -21.43 5.23
CA ASP A 234 8.87 -20.92 6.21
C ASP A 234 10.07 -20.24 5.54
N VAL A 235 10.34 -20.57 4.28
CA VAL A 235 11.33 -19.88 3.43
C VAL A 235 11.04 -18.38 3.28
N LEU A 236 9.78 -17.95 3.49
CA LEU A 236 9.37 -16.55 3.43
C LEU A 236 9.53 -15.81 4.76
N THR A 237 9.74 -16.51 5.88
CA THR A 237 9.83 -15.88 7.21
C THR A 237 10.90 -14.80 7.31
N PRO A 238 12.14 -14.98 6.79
CA PRO A 238 13.14 -13.91 6.84
C PRO A 238 12.78 -12.67 6.00
N LEU A 239 11.95 -12.83 4.97
CA LEU A 239 11.48 -11.73 4.13
C LEU A 239 10.33 -10.98 4.81
N TRP A 240 9.43 -11.71 5.46
CA TRP A 240 8.41 -11.13 6.33
C TRP A 240 9.04 -10.35 7.48
N ASP A 241 10.02 -10.91 8.21
CA ASP A 241 10.71 -10.21 9.31
C ASP A 241 11.22 -8.82 8.89
N LYS A 242 11.95 -8.74 7.77
CA LYS A 242 12.45 -7.46 7.23
C LYS A 242 11.33 -6.52 6.78
N THR A 243 10.29 -7.06 6.14
CA THR A 243 9.14 -6.26 5.71
C THR A 243 8.45 -5.63 6.92
N LEU A 244 8.18 -6.43 7.96
CA LEU A 244 7.52 -5.99 9.18
C LEU A 244 8.36 -5.02 10.00
N PHE A 245 9.68 -5.20 10.05
CA PHE A 245 10.57 -4.24 10.70
C PHE A 245 10.47 -2.86 10.05
N ASN A 246 10.45 -2.80 8.72
CA ASN A 246 10.33 -1.54 7.97
C ASN A 246 8.92 -0.93 8.01
N GLN A 247 7.94 -1.61 8.62
CA GLN A 247 6.62 -1.03 8.92
C GLN A 247 6.59 -0.21 10.22
N PHE A 248 7.71 -0.08 10.91
CA PHE A 248 7.83 0.76 12.11
C PHE A 248 7.26 2.16 11.88
N HIS A 249 6.59 2.72 12.89
CA HIS A 249 5.84 3.97 12.76
C HIS A 249 6.70 5.19 12.41
N ASP A 250 8.03 5.11 12.51
CA ASP A 250 8.91 6.15 11.98
C ASP A 250 9.49 5.87 10.58
N ILE A 251 9.47 4.60 10.14
CA ILE A 251 10.04 4.20 8.84
C ILE A 251 8.97 4.28 7.75
N LEU A 252 7.91 3.48 7.85
CA LEU A 252 6.87 3.42 6.82
C LEU A 252 6.15 4.77 6.65
N PRO A 253 5.81 5.50 7.72
CA PRO A 253 5.28 6.86 7.64
C PRO A 253 6.22 7.89 7.01
N GLY A 254 7.51 7.59 6.84
CA GLY A 254 8.46 8.48 6.18
C GLY A 254 8.90 9.65 7.06
N SER A 255 9.01 9.42 8.36
CA SER A 255 9.46 10.39 9.37
C SER A 255 10.89 10.13 9.87
N SER A 256 11.63 9.26 9.19
CA SER A 256 12.99 8.87 9.57
C SER A 256 14.06 9.82 9.02
N SER A 257 15.28 9.69 9.56
CA SER A 257 16.46 10.34 8.97
C SER A 257 16.77 9.80 7.57
N PRO A 258 17.58 10.53 6.76
CA PRO A 258 18.05 10.04 5.46
C PRO A 258 18.76 8.69 5.53
N ASP A 259 19.62 8.47 6.55
CA ASP A 259 20.37 7.21 6.70
C ASP A 259 19.44 6.02 6.97
N ALA A 260 18.41 6.22 7.81
CA ALA A 260 17.41 5.19 8.09
C ALA A 260 16.57 4.89 6.84
N ALA A 261 16.24 5.93 6.07
CA ALA A 261 15.52 5.81 4.80
C ALA A 261 16.32 5.01 3.76
N ASP A 262 17.61 5.29 3.63
CA ASP A 262 18.51 4.58 2.72
C ASP A 262 18.71 3.11 3.11
N MET A 263 18.76 2.82 4.41
CA MET A 263 18.77 1.45 4.92
C MET A 263 17.47 0.73 4.56
N ALA A 264 16.31 1.34 4.83
CA ALA A 264 15.01 0.78 4.52
C ALA A 264 14.87 0.47 3.01
N ARG A 265 15.27 1.42 2.14
CA ARG A 265 15.32 1.21 0.69
C ARG A 265 16.18 0.00 0.29
N SER A 266 17.36 -0.12 0.90
CA SER A 266 18.29 -1.23 0.63
C SER A 266 17.74 -2.58 1.10
N GLU A 267 17.18 -2.64 2.30
CA GLU A 267 16.58 -3.85 2.85
C GLU A 267 15.38 -4.31 2.03
N MET A 268 14.49 -3.38 1.68
CA MET A 268 13.30 -3.68 0.88
C MET A 268 13.65 -4.08 -0.56
N GLY A 269 14.73 -3.53 -1.15
CA GLY A 269 15.28 -4.02 -2.41
C GLY A 269 15.73 -5.49 -2.33
N GLY A 270 16.35 -5.88 -1.21
CA GLY A 270 16.72 -7.27 -0.95
C GLY A 270 15.51 -8.19 -0.71
N VAL A 271 14.47 -7.68 -0.05
CA VAL A 271 13.19 -8.40 0.09
C VAL A 271 12.55 -8.64 -1.28
N GLU A 272 12.54 -7.60 -2.13
CA GLU A 272 11.97 -7.67 -3.47
C GLU A 272 12.64 -8.72 -4.34
N ASP A 273 13.98 -8.73 -4.38
CA ASP A 273 14.74 -9.77 -5.09
C ASP A 273 14.48 -11.17 -4.53
N GLY A 274 14.39 -11.29 -3.21
CA GLY A 274 14.16 -12.54 -2.49
C GLY A 274 12.83 -13.20 -2.87
N TRP A 275 11.72 -12.49 -2.72
CA TRP A 275 10.41 -13.06 -3.06
C TRP A 275 10.30 -13.34 -4.56
N ARG A 276 10.89 -12.47 -5.41
CA ARG A 276 10.85 -12.68 -6.86
C ARG A 276 11.57 -13.97 -7.27
N THR A 277 12.75 -14.20 -6.69
CA THR A 277 13.55 -15.38 -6.96
C THR A 277 12.85 -16.66 -6.50
N ILE A 278 12.25 -16.64 -5.30
CA ILE A 278 11.53 -17.81 -4.76
C ILE A 278 10.31 -18.12 -5.63
N ALA A 279 9.47 -17.12 -5.94
CA ALA A 279 8.30 -17.30 -6.79
C ALA A 279 8.70 -17.85 -8.16
N TYR A 280 9.78 -17.32 -8.76
CA TYR A 280 10.20 -17.74 -10.09
C TYR A 280 10.61 -19.20 -10.08
N ASN A 281 11.37 -19.62 -9.08
CA ASN A 281 11.79 -21.00 -8.93
C ASN A 281 10.59 -21.94 -8.70
N ALA A 282 9.62 -21.53 -7.88
CA ALA A 282 8.39 -22.29 -7.64
C ALA A 282 7.58 -22.47 -8.93
N LEU A 283 7.27 -21.38 -9.65
CA LEU A 283 6.55 -21.44 -10.93
C LEU A 283 7.35 -22.19 -12.00
N LYS A 284 8.67 -22.08 -11.99
CA LYS A 284 9.56 -22.82 -12.89
C LYS A 284 9.54 -24.32 -12.62
N ALA A 285 9.51 -24.74 -11.35
CA ALA A 285 9.35 -26.13 -10.96
C ALA A 285 7.98 -26.66 -11.41
N GLN A 286 6.91 -25.88 -11.20
CA GLN A 286 5.57 -26.24 -11.64
C GLN A 286 5.48 -26.37 -13.17
N SER A 287 6.12 -25.44 -13.89
CA SER A 287 6.25 -25.51 -15.35
C SER A 287 6.95 -26.82 -15.75
N ALA A 288 8.03 -27.22 -15.10
CA ALA A 288 8.75 -28.44 -15.48
C ALA A 288 7.93 -29.75 -15.34
N THR A 289 6.74 -29.74 -14.71
CA THR A 289 5.87 -30.92 -14.56
C THR A 289 5.18 -31.36 -15.85
N LEU A 290 4.92 -30.43 -16.79
CA LEU A 290 4.32 -30.74 -18.09
C LEU A 290 5.36 -30.67 -19.22
N PRO A 291 5.41 -31.66 -20.13
CA PRO A 291 6.32 -31.63 -21.26
C PRO A 291 5.95 -30.48 -22.20
N VAL A 292 6.99 -29.84 -22.75
CA VAL A 292 6.82 -28.85 -23.81
C VAL A 292 6.26 -29.53 -25.06
N GLN A 293 5.17 -28.99 -25.59
CA GLN A 293 4.57 -29.41 -26.87
C GLN A 293 5.33 -28.81 -28.05
N CYS A 294 5.77 -27.55 -27.95
CA CYS A 294 6.54 -26.86 -29.00
C CYS A 294 7.92 -26.38 -28.52
N THR A 295 8.97 -27.17 -28.82
CA THR A 295 10.35 -26.89 -28.34
C THR A 295 10.98 -25.61 -28.92
N GLU A 296 10.40 -25.05 -29.98
CA GLU A 296 10.95 -23.89 -30.70
C GLU A 296 10.50 -22.54 -30.15
N GLY A 297 9.61 -22.51 -29.15
CA GLY A 297 9.13 -21.25 -28.61
C GLY A 297 8.03 -21.30 -27.55
N GLU A 298 7.71 -22.46 -26.96
CA GLU A 298 6.69 -22.54 -25.91
C GLU A 298 7.09 -21.77 -24.64
N PHE A 299 6.13 -21.03 -24.10
CA PHE A 299 6.19 -20.43 -22.77
C PHE A 299 4.83 -20.57 -22.09
N ARG A 300 4.81 -20.35 -20.78
CA ARG A 300 3.61 -20.47 -19.95
C ARG A 300 3.38 -19.22 -19.15
N ILE A 301 2.10 -18.90 -18.95
CA ILE A 301 1.68 -17.77 -18.12
C ILE A 301 0.85 -18.31 -16.98
N PHE A 302 1.23 -17.94 -15.78
CA PHE A 302 0.64 -18.44 -14.55
C PHE A 302 -0.40 -17.48 -13.98
N ASN A 303 -1.43 -18.07 -13.39
CA ASN A 303 -2.37 -17.42 -12.50
C ASN A 303 -2.34 -18.18 -11.17
N THR A 304 -1.85 -17.55 -10.11
CA THR A 304 -1.75 -18.16 -8.78
C THR A 304 -3.02 -17.99 -7.95
N LEU A 305 -3.99 -17.21 -8.43
CA LEU A 305 -5.25 -16.98 -7.73
C LEU A 305 -6.15 -18.22 -7.78
N PRO A 306 -7.00 -18.46 -6.77
CA PRO A 306 -7.84 -19.66 -6.66
C PRO A 306 -9.08 -19.64 -7.57
N TYR A 307 -9.09 -18.81 -8.60
CA TYR A 307 -10.18 -18.66 -9.56
C TYR A 307 -9.62 -18.28 -10.93
N ASP A 308 -10.39 -18.57 -11.98
CA ASP A 308 -10.04 -18.19 -13.35
C ASP A 308 -10.02 -16.67 -13.50
N VAL A 309 -9.06 -16.17 -14.28
CA VAL A 309 -8.90 -14.73 -14.52
C VAL A 309 -8.75 -14.45 -16.01
N THR A 310 -9.59 -13.54 -16.51
CA THR A 310 -9.46 -12.99 -17.87
C THR A 310 -8.74 -11.66 -17.77
N ALA A 311 -7.54 -11.58 -18.36
CA ALA A 311 -6.68 -10.40 -18.24
C ALA A 311 -6.06 -10.01 -19.59
N PRO A 312 -5.72 -8.72 -19.77
CA PRO A 312 -4.87 -8.31 -20.87
C PRO A 312 -3.42 -8.74 -20.57
N LEU A 313 -2.86 -9.56 -21.44
CA LEU A 313 -1.52 -10.14 -21.32
C LEU A 313 -0.56 -9.45 -22.30
N ASN A 314 0.65 -9.17 -21.82
CA ASN A 314 1.67 -8.41 -22.52
C ASN A 314 2.98 -9.18 -22.53
N ILE A 315 3.58 -9.40 -23.70
CA ILE A 315 4.81 -10.19 -23.81
C ILE A 315 5.82 -9.51 -24.72
N GLU A 316 7.06 -9.41 -24.22
CA GLU A 316 8.23 -9.12 -25.02
C GLU A 316 8.70 -10.41 -25.69
N SER A 317 8.53 -10.46 -27.01
CA SER A 317 8.68 -11.68 -27.78
C SER A 317 10.11 -12.18 -27.91
N PHE A 318 11.08 -11.27 -27.94
CA PHE A 318 12.51 -11.48 -28.26
C PHE A 318 12.83 -12.63 -29.23
N SER A 319 12.78 -13.90 -28.80
CA SER A 319 13.05 -15.11 -29.62
C SER A 319 11.83 -16.00 -29.95
N TYR A 320 10.67 -15.77 -29.33
CA TYR A 320 9.46 -16.61 -29.48
C TYR A 320 8.74 -16.37 -30.80
N PHE A 321 8.79 -15.13 -31.30
CA PHE A 321 8.10 -14.77 -32.53
C PHE A 321 8.55 -15.63 -33.70
N LYS A 322 7.58 -16.10 -34.49
CA LYS A 322 7.82 -16.74 -35.78
C LYS A 322 6.94 -16.02 -36.80
N PRO A 323 7.54 -15.19 -37.68
CA PRO A 323 6.78 -14.45 -38.67
C PRO A 323 5.91 -15.38 -39.51
N GLY A 324 4.61 -15.06 -39.62
CA GLY A 324 3.64 -15.85 -40.39
C GLY A 324 3.10 -17.10 -39.69
N ALA A 325 3.59 -17.46 -38.50
CA ALA A 325 3.02 -18.56 -37.72
C ALA A 325 1.80 -18.08 -36.91
N ALA A 326 0.78 -18.93 -36.77
CA ALA A 326 -0.34 -18.66 -35.86
C ALA A 326 0.10 -18.78 -34.40
N PHE A 327 -0.33 -17.84 -33.56
CA PHE A 327 -0.17 -17.93 -32.11
C PHE A 327 -1.28 -18.82 -31.53
N ARG A 328 -0.93 -19.83 -30.74
CA ARG A 328 -1.86 -20.84 -30.23
C ARG A 328 -1.65 -21.17 -28.77
N ASP A 329 -2.72 -21.64 -28.12
CA ASP A 329 -2.67 -22.26 -26.80
C ASP A 329 -2.32 -23.76 -26.86
N GLU A 330 -2.28 -24.42 -25.69
CA GLU A 330 -1.97 -25.84 -25.55
C GLU A 330 -3.04 -26.80 -26.11
N GLN A 331 -4.25 -26.31 -26.40
CA GLN A 331 -5.29 -27.09 -27.10
C GLN A 331 -5.23 -26.87 -28.62
N GLY A 332 -4.33 -26.02 -29.10
CA GLY A 332 -4.18 -25.68 -30.51
C GLY A 332 -5.19 -24.64 -30.99
N ASN A 333 -5.92 -23.96 -30.11
CA ASN A 333 -6.79 -22.85 -30.49
C ASN A 333 -5.94 -21.66 -30.94
N ALA A 334 -6.36 -20.98 -32.00
CA ALA A 334 -5.69 -19.75 -32.43
C ALA A 334 -6.07 -18.60 -31.48
N ILE A 335 -5.06 -17.83 -31.05
CA ILE A 335 -5.23 -16.65 -30.21
C ILE A 335 -4.86 -15.43 -31.04
N GLU A 336 -5.76 -14.46 -31.09
CA GLU A 336 -5.50 -13.19 -31.73
C GLU A 336 -4.48 -12.40 -30.91
N ILE A 337 -3.48 -11.85 -31.60
CA ILE A 337 -2.46 -10.99 -30.99
C ILE A 337 -2.42 -9.66 -31.72
N GLN A 338 -2.14 -8.61 -30.98
CA GLN A 338 -1.91 -7.28 -31.51
C GLN A 338 -0.48 -6.87 -31.23
N GLU A 339 0.27 -6.51 -32.27
CA GLU A 339 1.59 -5.94 -32.09
C GLU A 339 1.51 -4.55 -31.43
N THR A 340 2.39 -4.29 -30.47
CA THR A 340 2.56 -2.99 -29.83
C THR A 340 4.02 -2.57 -29.82
N LEU A 341 4.29 -1.33 -29.46
CA LEU A 341 5.68 -0.85 -29.43
C LEU A 341 6.48 -1.63 -28.37
N PRO A 342 7.59 -2.27 -28.76
CA PRO A 342 8.43 -2.98 -27.80
C PRO A 342 9.15 -2.02 -26.86
N SER A 343 9.30 -2.44 -25.60
CA SER A 343 10.08 -1.70 -24.59
C SER A 343 11.56 -1.64 -24.94
N VAL A 344 12.05 -2.65 -25.68
CA VAL A 344 13.41 -2.73 -26.21
C VAL A 344 13.36 -2.52 -27.72
N ARG A 345 14.15 -1.58 -28.24
CA ARG A 345 14.25 -1.27 -29.69
C ARG A 345 15.54 -1.83 -30.29
N THR A 346 15.69 -3.14 -30.28
CA THR A 346 16.82 -3.85 -30.91
C THR A 346 16.34 -4.69 -32.09
N LEU A 347 17.26 -5.30 -32.86
CA LEU A 347 16.87 -6.18 -33.96
C LEU A 347 15.92 -7.28 -33.46
N SER A 348 14.83 -7.51 -34.18
CA SER A 348 13.81 -8.55 -33.94
C SER A 348 13.00 -8.50 -32.64
N SER A 349 13.13 -7.46 -31.81
CA SER A 349 12.23 -7.30 -30.66
C SER A 349 10.84 -6.88 -31.13
N ARG A 350 9.84 -7.68 -30.80
CA ARG A 350 8.42 -7.32 -30.90
C ARG A 350 7.77 -7.43 -29.54
N ARG A 351 6.76 -6.62 -29.29
CA ARG A 351 5.85 -6.79 -28.16
C ARG A 351 4.47 -7.05 -28.70
N TRP A 352 3.74 -7.94 -28.07
CA TRP A 352 2.34 -8.15 -28.40
C TRP A 352 1.46 -8.16 -27.17
N GLU A 353 0.21 -7.84 -27.42
CA GLU A 353 -0.89 -7.89 -26.47
C GLU A 353 -1.93 -8.89 -26.95
N PHE A 354 -2.56 -9.58 -26.00
CA PHE A 354 -3.73 -10.42 -26.22
C PHE A 354 -4.53 -10.52 -24.94
N ILE A 355 -5.73 -11.08 -25.02
CA ILE A 355 -6.61 -11.29 -23.87
C ILE A 355 -6.92 -12.77 -23.82
N ASP A 356 -6.78 -13.37 -22.66
CA ASP A 356 -7.07 -14.79 -22.45
C ASP A 356 -7.51 -15.04 -21.02
N THR A 357 -8.18 -16.17 -20.81
CA THR A 357 -8.59 -16.64 -19.49
C THR A 357 -7.59 -17.67 -18.99
N LEU A 358 -6.89 -17.34 -17.90
CA LEU A 358 -5.96 -18.24 -17.22
C LEU A 358 -6.69 -19.02 -16.13
N PRO A 359 -6.48 -20.35 -16.03
CA PRO A 359 -7.16 -21.17 -15.04
C PRO A 359 -6.70 -20.86 -13.61
N ALA A 360 -7.57 -21.09 -12.64
CA ALA A 360 -7.28 -21.02 -11.21
C ALA A 360 -6.03 -21.85 -10.83
N GLN A 361 -5.11 -21.27 -10.06
CA GLN A 361 -3.89 -21.93 -9.55
C GLN A 361 -3.19 -22.78 -10.62
N GLY A 362 -3.05 -22.20 -11.81
CA GLY A 362 -2.65 -22.93 -12.99
C GLY A 362 -1.93 -22.06 -14.00
N PHE A 363 -1.75 -22.61 -15.19
CA PHE A 363 -1.14 -21.89 -16.30
C PHE A 363 -1.74 -22.36 -17.63
N LYS A 364 -1.62 -21.51 -18.64
CA LYS A 364 -1.76 -21.90 -20.05
C LYS A 364 -0.42 -21.89 -20.75
N SER A 365 -0.24 -22.74 -21.75
CA SER A 365 0.97 -22.77 -22.58
C SER A 365 0.68 -22.15 -23.93
N TYR A 366 1.64 -21.38 -24.42
CA TYR A 366 1.50 -20.62 -25.64
C TYR A 366 2.69 -20.86 -26.56
N HIS A 367 2.43 -20.94 -27.86
CA HIS A 367 3.49 -21.11 -28.85
C HIS A 367 3.07 -20.55 -30.22
N PHE A 368 4.06 -20.37 -31.10
CA PHE A 368 3.82 -20.13 -32.51
C PHE A 368 3.91 -21.46 -33.27
N ASP A 369 2.85 -21.84 -33.96
CA ASP A 369 2.79 -23.08 -34.74
C ASP A 369 3.31 -22.88 -36.17
N GLN A 370 4.53 -23.38 -36.42
CA GLN A 370 5.20 -23.29 -37.72
C GLN A 370 4.58 -24.16 -38.82
N ASN A 371 3.78 -25.16 -38.46
CA ASN A 371 3.05 -25.96 -39.46
C ASN A 371 1.89 -25.17 -40.05
N THR A 372 1.46 -24.10 -39.37
CA THR A 372 0.51 -23.12 -39.90
C THR A 372 1.22 -21.84 -40.30
N MET A 373 1.75 -21.83 -41.52
CA MET A 373 2.20 -20.61 -42.19
C MET A 373 0.97 -19.89 -42.75
N GLY A 374 0.46 -18.91 -42.01
CA GLY A 374 -0.46 -17.90 -42.54
C GLY A 374 0.29 -16.81 -43.29
N THR A 375 -0.44 -15.96 -44.01
CA THR A 375 0.10 -14.67 -44.46
C THR A 375 0.51 -13.90 -43.22
N PRO A 376 1.74 -13.37 -43.10
CA PRO A 376 2.09 -12.46 -42.03
C PRO A 376 1.00 -11.39 -41.96
N GLN A 377 0.35 -11.23 -40.81
CA GLN A 377 -0.43 -10.02 -40.62
C GLN A 377 0.58 -8.88 -40.67
N ASP A 378 0.52 -8.08 -41.74
CA ASP A 378 1.12 -6.77 -41.72
C ASP A 378 0.51 -6.07 -40.49
N PRO A 379 1.30 -5.56 -39.54
CA PRO A 379 0.75 -4.95 -38.34
C PRO A 379 -0.17 -3.82 -38.79
N LYS A 380 -1.48 -4.05 -38.69
CA LYS A 380 -2.49 -3.05 -39.05
C LYS A 380 -2.30 -1.88 -38.10
N ASP A 381 -1.63 -0.83 -38.57
CA ASP A 381 -1.57 0.49 -37.92
C ASP A 381 -1.23 0.50 -36.41
N ALA A 382 -0.30 -0.36 -35.98
CA ALA A 382 0.19 -0.44 -34.60
C ALA A 382 1.22 0.66 -34.20
N HIS A 383 1.35 1.72 -35.01
CA HIS A 383 2.30 2.80 -34.79
C HIS A 383 1.65 4.03 -34.17
N PHE A 384 2.45 4.81 -33.43
CA PHE A 384 2.02 6.08 -32.87
C PHE A 384 1.57 7.03 -33.97
N LYS A 385 0.34 7.52 -33.85
CA LYS A 385 -0.22 8.55 -34.72
C LYS A 385 -0.58 9.76 -33.88
N LEU A 386 -0.47 10.95 -34.47
CA LEU A 386 -1.05 12.13 -33.84
C LEU A 386 -2.56 11.90 -33.68
N GLY A 387 -3.07 12.17 -32.49
CA GLY A 387 -4.47 11.96 -32.15
C GLY A 387 -4.71 12.27 -30.68
N ASP A 388 -5.98 12.44 -30.37
CA ASP A 388 -6.49 12.90 -29.08
C ASP A 388 -7.70 12.08 -28.61
N GLN A 389 -8.05 11.00 -29.34
CA GLN A 389 -9.21 10.19 -29.02
C GLN A 389 -9.02 8.71 -29.42
N ILE A 390 -9.41 7.84 -28.49
CA ILE A 390 -9.62 6.40 -28.71
C ILE A 390 -11.06 6.03 -28.41
N SER A 391 -11.57 5.00 -29.11
CA SER A 391 -12.95 4.56 -28.96
C SER A 391 -13.02 3.04 -29.03
N HIS A 392 -13.63 2.46 -28.01
CA HIS A 392 -14.05 1.07 -27.90
C HIS A 392 -15.59 1.05 -27.91
N PRO A 393 -16.27 -0.04 -28.30
CA PRO A 393 -17.74 -0.09 -28.29
C PRO A 393 -18.40 0.33 -26.96
N ALA A 394 -17.72 0.13 -25.83
CA ALA A 394 -18.21 0.52 -24.51
C ALA A 394 -17.79 1.94 -24.06
N PHE A 395 -16.67 2.48 -24.54
CA PHE A 395 -16.13 3.76 -24.04
C PHE A 395 -15.47 4.56 -25.13
N THR A 396 -15.60 5.87 -25.06
CA THR A 396 -14.73 6.82 -25.75
C THR A 396 -13.92 7.60 -24.73
N ILE A 397 -12.60 7.68 -24.95
CA ILE A 397 -11.68 8.48 -24.15
C ILE A 397 -11.08 9.54 -25.06
N GLN A 398 -11.26 10.80 -24.68
CA GLN A 398 -10.67 11.95 -25.34
C GLN A 398 -9.52 12.53 -24.51
N LYS A 399 -8.80 13.47 -25.12
CA LYS A 399 -7.74 14.25 -24.48
C LYS A 399 -8.17 14.76 -23.12
N SER A 400 -7.21 14.84 -22.20
CA SER A 400 -7.40 15.15 -20.78
C SER A 400 -8.19 14.11 -20.00
N GLY A 401 -8.34 12.89 -20.52
CA GLY A 401 -9.04 11.81 -19.80
C GLY A 401 -10.55 12.05 -19.67
N ILE A 402 -11.17 12.71 -20.64
CA ILE A 402 -12.64 12.83 -20.69
C ILE A 402 -13.18 11.47 -21.15
N ILE A 403 -14.02 10.85 -20.32
CA ILE A 403 -14.54 9.49 -20.54
C ILE A 403 -16.05 9.55 -20.74
N GLN A 404 -16.52 8.90 -21.80
CA GLN A 404 -17.94 8.85 -22.17
C GLN A 404 -18.33 7.44 -22.60
N GLN A 405 -19.57 7.06 -22.31
CA GLN A 405 -20.29 5.95 -22.93
C GLN A 405 -21.46 6.55 -23.72
N ASP A 406 -22.71 6.22 -23.38
CA ASP A 406 -23.92 6.88 -23.88
C ASP A 406 -24.13 8.25 -23.23
N LYS A 407 -23.53 8.44 -22.05
CA LYS A 407 -23.50 9.67 -21.27
C LYS A 407 -22.07 9.96 -20.79
N PRO A 408 -21.76 11.21 -20.40
CA PRO A 408 -20.50 11.52 -19.72
C PRO A 408 -20.33 10.70 -18.44
N LEU A 409 -19.13 10.16 -18.23
CA LEU A 409 -18.77 9.38 -17.05
C LEU A 409 -17.68 10.06 -16.22
N LEU A 410 -16.69 10.67 -16.88
CA LEU A 410 -15.61 11.43 -16.25
C LEU A 410 -15.37 12.72 -17.04
N ASN A 411 -15.38 13.86 -16.36
CA ASN A 411 -15.19 15.18 -16.98
C ASN A 411 -13.72 15.55 -17.26
N GLY A 412 -12.83 14.57 -17.17
CA GLY A 412 -11.39 14.76 -17.34
C GLY A 412 -10.61 14.48 -16.06
N LEU A 413 -9.30 14.39 -16.25
CA LEU A 413 -8.26 14.39 -15.23
C LEU A 413 -7.57 15.75 -15.21
N ALA A 414 -7.16 16.17 -14.02
CA ALA A 414 -6.24 17.29 -13.84
C ALA A 414 -5.08 16.87 -12.93
N PHE A 415 -3.88 17.37 -13.22
CA PHE A 415 -2.72 17.21 -12.36
C PHE A 415 -2.46 18.54 -11.66
N ARG A 416 -2.86 18.62 -10.39
CA ARG A 416 -2.81 19.83 -9.56
C ARG A 416 -1.50 19.89 -8.79
N VAL A 417 -0.91 21.08 -8.77
CA VAL A 417 0.27 21.41 -7.98
C VAL A 417 -0.19 22.19 -6.77
N ILE A 418 0.11 21.66 -5.59
CA ILE A 418 -0.25 22.25 -4.30
C ILE A 418 1.04 22.68 -3.60
N GLU A 419 1.03 23.86 -3.01
CA GLU A 419 2.12 24.31 -2.15
C GLU A 419 2.05 23.59 -0.81
N ASP A 420 3.19 23.05 -0.36
CA ASP A 420 3.32 22.40 0.94
C ASP A 420 4.61 22.84 1.63
N THR A 421 4.48 23.83 2.51
CA THR A 421 5.56 24.31 3.38
C THR A 421 5.50 23.70 4.77
N SER A 422 4.60 22.73 5.02
CA SER A 422 4.45 22.10 6.33
C SER A 422 5.68 21.27 6.70
N ASP A 423 5.71 20.81 7.96
CA ASP A 423 6.69 19.86 8.41
C ASP A 423 6.52 18.47 7.75
N THR A 424 7.50 17.58 7.92
CA THR A 424 7.46 16.23 7.30
C THR A 424 6.23 15.45 7.78
N TRP A 425 5.86 15.60 9.05
CA TRP A 425 4.69 14.95 9.65
C TRP A 425 3.37 15.56 9.19
N GLY A 426 3.34 16.79 8.70
CA GLY A 426 2.12 17.55 8.43
C GLY A 426 1.30 17.78 9.69
N HIS A 427 1.93 18.13 10.82
CA HIS A 427 1.21 18.41 12.06
C HIS A 427 0.18 19.53 11.88
N GLY A 428 -1.03 19.32 12.40
CA GLY A 428 -2.12 20.29 12.30
C GLY A 428 -2.75 20.42 10.90
N ILE A 429 -2.22 19.71 9.90
CA ILE A 429 -2.84 19.66 8.57
C ILE A 429 -4.07 18.75 8.61
N VAL A 430 -5.17 19.24 8.06
CA VAL A 430 -6.39 18.44 7.83
C VAL A 430 -6.56 18.14 6.34
N GLU A 431 -6.30 19.14 5.50
CA GLU A 431 -6.50 19.13 4.07
C GLU A 431 -5.37 19.87 3.34
N TYR A 432 -5.11 19.46 2.09
CA TYR A 432 -4.17 20.13 1.19
C TYR A 432 -4.95 20.76 0.04
N ASN A 433 -5.34 22.04 0.20
CA ASN A 433 -6.22 22.77 -0.73
C ASN A 433 -5.59 23.99 -1.40
N ASN A 434 -4.36 24.36 -1.05
CA ASN A 434 -3.66 25.50 -1.64
C ASN A 434 -3.09 25.15 -3.03
N VAL A 435 -3.98 24.95 -4.01
CA VAL A 435 -3.61 24.70 -5.41
C VAL A 435 -3.01 25.98 -5.99
N ILE A 436 -1.72 25.93 -6.34
CA ILE A 436 -0.99 27.07 -6.90
C ILE A 436 -0.87 27.02 -8.43
N ASP A 437 -0.94 25.82 -9.03
CA ASP A 437 -0.86 25.65 -10.48
C ASP A 437 -1.39 24.27 -10.93
N SER A 438 -1.30 23.97 -12.23
CA SER A 438 -1.62 22.68 -12.82
C SER A 438 -0.73 22.35 -14.02
N PHE A 439 -0.54 21.08 -14.30
CA PHE A 439 0.18 20.67 -15.50
C PHE A 439 -0.65 20.97 -16.76
N SER A 440 0.04 21.23 -17.85
CA SER A 440 -0.56 21.39 -19.18
C SER A 440 -0.13 20.27 -20.13
N ILE A 441 -1.03 19.85 -21.02
CA ILE A 441 -0.72 18.84 -22.04
C ILE A 441 0.18 19.45 -23.12
N GLU A 442 1.37 18.89 -23.27
CA GLU A 442 2.36 19.24 -24.30
C GLU A 442 2.12 18.44 -25.59
N LYS A 443 1.89 17.12 -25.47
CA LYS A 443 1.78 16.21 -26.63
C LYS A 443 0.73 15.13 -26.40
N THR A 444 0.06 14.73 -27.47
CA THR A 444 -0.86 13.59 -27.48
C THR A 444 -0.59 12.69 -28.69
N SER A 445 -0.82 11.39 -28.53
CA SER A 445 -0.78 10.44 -29.64
C SER A 445 -1.65 9.24 -29.35
N VAL A 446 -2.02 8.49 -30.38
CA VAL A 446 -2.85 7.30 -30.27
C VAL A 446 -2.18 6.11 -30.94
N GLN A 447 -2.49 4.93 -30.42
CA GLN A 447 -2.25 3.65 -31.07
C GLN A 447 -3.59 2.92 -31.13
N LYS A 448 -4.00 2.45 -32.31
CA LYS A 448 -5.29 1.78 -32.49
C LYS A 448 -5.07 0.42 -33.11
N GLY A 449 -5.55 -0.63 -32.46
CA GLY A 449 -5.68 -1.94 -33.07
C GLY A 449 -6.97 -2.64 -32.62
N ASP A 450 -7.12 -3.87 -33.08
CA ASP A 450 -8.34 -4.66 -32.93
C ASP A 450 -8.54 -5.15 -31.46
N ILE A 451 -7.46 -5.44 -30.74
CA ILE A 451 -7.47 -5.91 -29.34
C ILE A 451 -7.41 -4.74 -28.35
N SER A 452 -6.58 -3.73 -28.61
CA SER A 452 -6.41 -2.60 -27.70
C SER A 452 -6.27 -1.28 -28.44
N GLN A 453 -6.79 -0.21 -27.82
CA GLN A 453 -6.51 1.16 -28.24
C GLN A 453 -5.92 1.93 -27.06
N LYS A 454 -4.92 2.77 -27.36
CA LYS A 454 -4.19 3.53 -26.35
C LYS A 454 -4.10 5.00 -26.71
N LEU A 455 -4.37 5.87 -25.75
CA LEU A 455 -4.17 7.31 -25.82
C LEU A 455 -3.00 7.67 -24.91
N TYR A 456 -1.98 8.30 -25.48
CA TYR A 456 -0.78 8.73 -24.79
C TYR A 456 -0.79 10.24 -24.65
N GLU A 457 -0.51 10.74 -23.45
CA GLU A 457 -0.42 12.17 -23.17
C GLU A 457 0.85 12.49 -22.38
N ARG A 458 1.54 13.54 -22.79
CA ARG A 458 2.66 14.15 -22.07
C ARG A 458 2.17 15.47 -21.49
N TRP A 459 2.21 15.57 -20.18
CA TRP A 459 1.90 16.76 -19.40
C TRP A 459 3.19 17.34 -18.82
N THR A 460 3.27 18.67 -18.68
CA THR A 460 4.46 19.39 -18.17
C THR A 460 4.07 20.50 -17.20
N TYR A 461 4.94 20.73 -16.21
CA TYR A 461 4.90 21.85 -15.28
C TYR A 461 6.34 22.15 -14.84
N ASN A 462 6.82 23.38 -15.02
CA ASN A 462 8.21 23.76 -14.71
C ASN A 462 9.25 22.75 -15.25
N HIS A 463 9.95 22.06 -14.35
CA HIS A 463 10.99 21.07 -14.65
C HIS A 463 10.47 19.63 -14.55
N SER A 464 9.17 19.47 -14.29
CA SER A 464 8.49 18.21 -14.03
C SER A 464 7.59 17.81 -15.19
N TYR A 465 7.32 16.50 -15.28
CA TYR A 465 6.45 15.95 -16.31
C TYR A 465 5.59 14.78 -15.81
N VAL A 466 4.43 14.56 -16.43
CA VAL A 466 3.58 13.37 -16.22
C VAL A 466 3.21 12.74 -17.56
N ASP A 467 3.52 11.46 -17.76
CA ASP A 467 3.11 10.70 -18.95
C ASP A 467 1.90 9.88 -18.53
N VAL A 468 0.83 9.93 -19.32
CA VAL A 468 -0.41 9.20 -19.05
C VAL A 468 -0.72 8.32 -20.26
N ILE A 469 -1.03 7.06 -20.01
CA ILE A 469 -1.46 6.10 -21.03
C ILE A 469 -2.84 5.59 -20.63
N TYR A 470 -3.87 5.96 -21.36
CA TYR A 470 -5.20 5.37 -21.23
C TYR A 470 -5.28 4.17 -22.18
N SER A 471 -5.69 3.01 -21.68
CA SER A 471 -5.85 1.79 -22.48
C SER A 471 -7.28 1.27 -22.40
N LEU A 472 -7.86 0.99 -23.56
CA LEU A 472 -9.12 0.27 -23.73
C LEU A 472 -8.81 -1.09 -24.36
N TYR A 473 -9.33 -2.16 -23.77
CA TYR A 473 -9.14 -3.53 -24.26
C TYR A 473 -10.47 -4.12 -24.73
N GLN A 474 -10.42 -4.90 -25.81
CA GLN A 474 -11.58 -5.53 -26.39
C GLN A 474 -12.24 -6.48 -25.40
N ASN A 475 -13.56 -6.36 -25.20
CA ASN A 475 -14.35 -7.22 -24.31
C ASN A 475 -13.98 -7.14 -22.81
N LEU A 476 -13.12 -6.20 -22.39
CA LEU A 476 -12.92 -5.92 -20.97
C LEU A 476 -13.76 -4.69 -20.56
N PRO A 477 -14.39 -4.71 -19.38
CA PRO A 477 -15.35 -3.68 -18.97
C PRO A 477 -14.69 -2.43 -18.38
N ASP A 478 -13.39 -2.45 -18.15
CA ASP A 478 -12.69 -1.44 -17.35
C ASP A 478 -11.71 -0.62 -18.17
N ILE A 479 -11.36 0.55 -17.63
CA ILE A 479 -10.41 1.48 -18.23
C ILE A 479 -9.11 1.43 -17.45
N TYR A 480 -7.99 1.25 -18.15
CA TYR A 480 -6.67 1.14 -17.53
C TYR A 480 -5.88 2.42 -17.77
N ILE A 481 -5.22 2.93 -16.74
CA ILE A 481 -4.41 4.14 -16.81
C ILE A 481 -3.04 3.86 -16.22
N ASP A 482 -1.99 3.98 -17.04
CA ASP A 482 -0.61 3.97 -16.58
C ASP A 482 -0.10 5.41 -16.49
N ILE A 483 0.47 5.79 -15.35
CA ILE A 483 1.02 7.13 -15.11
C ILE A 483 2.50 7.02 -14.75
N ARG A 484 3.33 7.84 -15.40
CA ARG A 484 4.74 8.01 -15.07
C ARG A 484 5.02 9.48 -14.76
N VAL A 485 5.43 9.77 -13.54
CA VAL A 485 5.79 11.13 -13.09
C VAL A 485 7.31 11.24 -13.04
N ASN A 486 7.88 12.29 -13.62
CA ASN A 486 9.22 12.75 -13.27
C ASN A 486 9.08 14.07 -12.52
N TRP A 487 9.33 14.03 -11.22
CA TRP A 487 9.10 15.12 -10.30
C TRP A 487 10.40 15.81 -9.91
N ALA A 488 10.49 17.12 -10.12
CA ALA A 488 11.67 17.92 -9.84
C ALA A 488 11.38 19.10 -8.91
N GLU A 489 10.18 19.18 -8.32
CA GLU A 489 9.78 20.29 -7.47
C GLU A 489 10.05 20.01 -5.98
N ASP A 490 10.23 21.10 -5.23
CA ASP A 490 10.41 21.12 -3.78
C ASP A 490 9.24 21.85 -3.10
N CYS A 491 8.90 21.41 -1.88
CA CYS A 491 7.83 21.94 -1.02
C CYS A 491 6.47 21.96 -1.72
N LYS A 492 6.16 20.87 -2.43
CA LYS A 492 4.97 20.76 -3.26
C LYS A 492 4.41 19.35 -3.27
N ILE A 493 3.12 19.28 -3.50
CA ILE A 493 2.37 18.04 -3.70
C ILE A 493 1.80 18.02 -5.12
N LEU A 494 1.94 16.87 -5.78
CA LEU A 494 1.24 16.55 -7.02
C LEU A 494 0.02 15.69 -6.70
N LYS A 495 -1.18 16.20 -6.99
CA LYS A 495 -2.42 15.41 -6.93
C LYS A 495 -3.00 15.17 -8.33
N MET A 496 -3.43 13.93 -8.58
CA MET A 496 -4.31 13.60 -9.70
C MET A 496 -5.76 13.81 -9.25
N GLU A 497 -6.48 14.68 -9.93
CA GLU A 497 -7.85 15.07 -9.65
C GLU A 497 -8.80 14.43 -10.68
N LEU A 498 -9.86 13.79 -10.20
CA LEU A 498 -10.87 13.07 -10.97
C LEU A 498 -12.27 13.61 -10.65
N HIS A 499 -13.05 13.93 -11.69
CA HIS A 499 -14.39 14.48 -11.57
C HIS A 499 -15.42 13.54 -12.22
N PRO A 500 -15.79 12.43 -11.55
CA PRO A 500 -16.79 11.52 -12.07
C PRO A 500 -18.17 12.20 -12.08
N GLU A 501 -18.84 12.14 -13.23
CA GLU A 501 -20.10 12.87 -13.46
C GLU A 501 -21.23 12.27 -12.62
N GLY A 502 -21.99 13.13 -11.94
CA GLY A 502 -23.17 12.72 -11.15
C GLY A 502 -22.86 12.19 -9.75
N PHE A 503 -21.61 12.29 -9.28
CA PHE A 503 -21.22 11.96 -7.91
C PHE A 503 -21.06 13.25 -7.11
N THR A 504 -21.88 13.45 -6.09
CA THR A 504 -21.90 14.65 -5.23
C THR A 504 -22.13 14.32 -3.76
N GLN A 505 -22.10 13.04 -3.42
CA GLN A 505 -22.41 12.51 -2.10
C GLN A 505 -21.38 12.98 -1.08
N ASN A 506 -21.84 13.15 0.16
CA ASN A 506 -21.02 13.63 1.27
C ASN A 506 -20.18 12.52 1.92
N GLN A 507 -20.16 11.32 1.35
CA GLN A 507 -19.40 10.18 1.84
C GLN A 507 -18.88 9.35 0.68
N PHE A 508 -17.82 8.60 0.97
CA PHE A 508 -17.21 7.65 0.04
C PHE A 508 -16.64 6.46 0.81
N ILE A 509 -16.38 5.37 0.09
CA ILE A 509 -15.92 4.11 0.69
C ILE A 509 -14.49 3.85 0.23
N MET A 510 -13.62 3.48 1.15
CA MET A 510 -12.23 3.14 0.88
C MET A 510 -11.92 1.74 1.38
N GLN A 511 -10.93 1.09 0.77
CA GLN A 511 -10.32 -0.08 1.39
C GLN A 511 -9.64 0.30 2.71
N GLY A 512 -9.88 -0.48 3.75
CA GLY A 512 -9.08 -0.49 4.97
C GLY A 512 -8.59 -1.90 5.26
N ALA A 513 -7.53 -2.02 6.05
CA ALA A 513 -7.15 -3.33 6.59
C ALA A 513 -8.31 -3.89 7.43
N GLY A 514 -8.72 -5.14 7.21
CA GLY A 514 -9.85 -5.75 7.91
C GLY A 514 -11.24 -5.45 7.33
N GLY A 515 -11.38 -4.52 6.38
CA GLY A 515 -12.65 -4.27 5.71
C GLY A 515 -12.84 -2.85 5.15
N PRO A 516 -13.97 -2.59 4.48
CA PRO A 516 -14.27 -1.29 3.88
C PRO A 516 -14.56 -0.22 4.94
N ILE A 517 -14.10 1.01 4.72
CA ILE A 517 -14.32 2.15 5.62
C ILE A 517 -15.12 3.23 4.88
N THR A 518 -16.26 3.62 5.46
CA THR A 518 -17.03 4.78 4.99
C THR A 518 -16.47 6.06 5.61
N ARG A 519 -16.14 7.05 4.77
CA ARG A 519 -15.51 8.31 5.15
C ARG A 519 -16.36 9.49 4.72
N PRO A 520 -16.36 10.62 5.46
CA PRO A 520 -16.92 11.87 4.97
C PRO A 520 -16.11 12.39 3.77
N ALA A 521 -16.82 12.86 2.74
CA ALA A 521 -16.23 13.55 1.59
C ALA A 521 -16.10 15.06 1.88
N ASP A 522 -15.31 15.40 2.91
CA ASP A 522 -15.15 16.76 3.41
C ASP A 522 -13.86 17.46 2.91
N GLY A 523 -13.01 16.77 2.15
CA GLY A 523 -11.72 17.26 1.66
C GLY A 523 -10.52 16.90 2.55
N SER A 524 -10.74 16.22 3.67
CA SER A 524 -9.64 15.81 4.53
C SER A 524 -8.76 14.73 3.87
N GLU A 525 -7.44 14.84 4.00
CA GLU A 525 -6.46 13.93 3.39
C GLU A 525 -6.44 12.58 4.12
N LEU A 526 -6.74 11.46 3.47
CA LEU A 526 -6.90 10.15 4.12
C LEU A 526 -5.86 9.14 3.61
N PRO A 527 -5.39 8.20 4.47
CA PRO A 527 -4.52 7.12 4.03
C PRO A 527 -5.28 6.21 3.05
N LEU A 528 -4.59 5.79 2.00
CA LEU A 528 -5.14 5.05 0.88
C LEU A 528 -4.44 3.70 0.72
N HIS A 529 -5.25 2.63 0.62
CA HIS A 529 -4.83 1.30 0.16
C HIS A 529 -5.19 1.15 -1.32
N HIS A 530 -5.66 0.00 -1.79
CA HIS A 530 -5.77 -0.28 -3.22
C HIS A 530 -6.98 0.30 -3.92
N TRP A 531 -8.09 0.57 -3.23
CA TRP A 531 -9.29 1.05 -3.92
C TRP A 531 -10.10 2.10 -3.17
N VAL A 532 -10.78 2.92 -3.96
CA VAL A 532 -11.78 3.91 -3.52
C VAL A 532 -13.03 3.75 -4.36
N LYS A 533 -14.20 3.86 -3.72
CA LYS A 533 -15.52 3.78 -4.35
C LYS A 533 -16.36 5.01 -4.00
N LEU A 534 -16.96 5.60 -5.03
CA LEU A 534 -18.01 6.61 -4.94
C LEU A 534 -19.36 5.99 -5.34
N GLN A 535 -20.40 6.33 -4.59
CA GLN A 535 -21.76 5.86 -4.85
C GLN A 535 -22.62 7.03 -5.32
N GLY A 536 -23.13 6.95 -6.56
CA GLY A 536 -24.08 7.89 -7.16
C GLY A 536 -25.53 7.48 -6.90
N GLU A 537 -26.50 8.22 -7.44
CA GLU A 537 -27.93 7.86 -7.31
C GLU A 537 -28.30 6.58 -8.05
N ASN A 538 -27.76 6.39 -9.27
CA ASN A 538 -28.08 5.27 -10.15
C ASN A 538 -26.82 4.67 -10.82
N SER A 539 -25.64 4.95 -10.26
CA SER A 539 -24.35 4.48 -10.78
C SER A 539 -23.30 4.51 -9.69
N GLU A 540 -22.28 3.70 -9.85
CA GLU A 540 -21.14 3.56 -8.95
C GLU A 540 -19.86 3.74 -9.76
N PHE A 541 -18.87 4.34 -9.11
CA PHE A 541 -17.54 4.56 -9.66
C PHE A 541 -16.53 4.01 -8.67
N ALA A 542 -15.55 3.27 -9.17
CA ALA A 542 -14.43 2.84 -8.36
C ALA A 542 -13.11 3.01 -9.11
N ILE A 543 -12.06 3.23 -8.34
CA ILE A 543 -10.68 3.21 -8.81
C ILE A 543 -9.88 2.21 -7.98
N ILE A 544 -9.20 1.30 -8.68
CA ILE A 544 -8.22 0.37 -8.12
C ILE A 544 -6.82 0.86 -8.52
N GLN A 545 -5.83 0.76 -7.64
CA GLN A 545 -4.51 1.35 -7.81
C GLN A 545 -3.39 0.57 -7.07
N ASN A 546 -2.12 0.74 -7.47
CA ASN A 546 -0.97 -0.01 -6.93
C ASN A 546 0.18 0.80 -6.31
N GLY A 547 0.09 2.13 -6.17
CA GLY A 547 1.25 2.94 -5.79
C GLY A 547 0.99 4.28 -5.10
N ALA A 548 -0.25 4.72 -4.88
CA ALA A 548 -0.58 5.92 -4.11
C ALA A 548 -1.00 5.54 -2.68
N PHE A 549 -0.72 6.43 -1.73
CA PHE A 549 -0.89 6.16 -0.29
C PHE A 549 -1.76 7.17 0.44
N ALA A 550 -2.21 8.22 -0.26
CA ALA A 550 -3.19 9.14 0.28
C ALA A 550 -4.17 9.64 -0.80
N CYS A 551 -5.37 9.99 -0.37
CA CYS A 551 -6.36 10.66 -1.20
C CYS A 551 -7.29 11.53 -0.36
N ASP A 552 -8.00 12.43 -1.01
CA ASP A 552 -9.12 13.13 -0.41
C ASP A 552 -10.30 13.16 -1.39
N CYS A 553 -11.49 13.39 -0.86
CA CYS A 553 -12.67 13.57 -1.69
C CYS A 553 -13.51 14.73 -1.13
N GLN A 554 -13.94 15.64 -2.00
CA GLN A 554 -14.84 16.73 -1.63
C GLN A 554 -15.88 16.94 -2.73
N LYS A 555 -17.17 16.83 -2.39
CA LYS A 555 -18.29 17.02 -3.35
C LYS A 555 -18.13 16.18 -4.64
N GLY A 556 -17.69 14.94 -4.51
CA GLY A 556 -17.44 14.01 -5.61
C GLY A 556 -16.17 14.26 -6.43
N GLN A 557 -15.42 15.32 -6.14
CA GLN A 557 -14.06 15.50 -6.64
C GLN A 557 -13.11 14.61 -5.83
N LEU A 558 -12.65 13.51 -6.43
CA LEU A 558 -11.65 12.62 -5.85
C LEU A 558 -10.26 13.09 -6.26
N ARG A 559 -9.36 13.25 -5.31
CA ARG A 559 -7.96 13.59 -5.58
C ARG A 559 -7.05 12.53 -4.96
N ILE A 560 -6.16 11.96 -5.77
CA ILE A 560 -5.14 11.00 -5.33
C ILE A 560 -3.81 11.72 -5.24
N ASN A 561 -3.15 11.61 -4.08
CA ASN A 561 -1.82 12.13 -3.86
C ASN A 561 -0.79 11.23 -4.55
N LEU A 562 -0.15 11.75 -5.60
CA LEU A 562 0.86 11.01 -6.35
C LEU A 562 2.24 11.18 -5.72
N VAL A 563 2.64 12.43 -5.47
CA VAL A 563 3.98 12.75 -4.96
C VAL A 563 3.90 13.90 -3.98
N ARG A 564 4.53 13.76 -2.82
CA ARG A 564 4.72 14.84 -1.83
C ARG A 564 6.21 15.01 -1.57
N SER A 565 6.78 16.11 -2.04
CA SER A 565 8.20 16.43 -1.84
C SER A 565 8.36 17.42 -0.68
N ASN A 566 9.06 16.97 0.36
CA ASN A 566 9.40 17.75 1.55
C ASN A 566 10.81 17.39 2.06
N LEU A 567 11.35 18.07 3.07
CA LEU A 567 12.64 17.70 3.67
C LEU A 567 12.51 16.43 4.55
N TYR A 568 13.60 15.69 4.69
CA TYR A 568 13.67 14.52 5.57
C TYR A 568 13.61 14.94 7.04
N GLY A 569 12.64 14.41 7.80
CA GLY A 569 12.53 14.62 9.25
C GLY A 569 12.52 16.09 9.69
N TYR A 570 12.08 17.01 8.81
CA TYR A 570 11.95 18.43 9.13
C TYR A 570 10.74 18.62 10.05
N HIS A 571 10.97 19.25 11.21
CA HIS A 571 9.95 19.48 12.23
C HIS A 571 9.95 20.95 12.66
N GLU A 572 8.77 21.57 12.71
CA GLU A 572 8.62 22.94 13.22
C GLU A 572 8.86 22.99 14.74
N PRO A 573 9.49 24.04 15.30
CA PRO A 573 9.78 25.33 14.68
C PRO A 573 11.21 25.46 14.11
N SER A 574 11.86 24.35 13.74
CA SER A 574 13.19 24.42 13.13
C SER A 574 13.15 25.27 11.86
N GLU A 575 14.10 26.19 11.68
CA GLU A 575 14.16 27.03 10.48
C GLU A 575 14.93 26.34 9.35
N ARG A 576 14.40 26.41 8.12
CA ARG A 576 15.13 25.97 6.93
C ARG A 576 16.20 26.99 6.58
N HIS A 577 17.46 26.59 6.62
CA HIS A 577 18.55 27.46 6.20
C HIS A 577 18.65 27.45 4.66
N PRO A 578 18.58 28.60 3.96
CA PRO A 578 18.49 28.66 2.50
C PRO A 578 19.76 28.19 1.76
N LEU A 579 20.88 28.05 2.48
CA LEU A 579 22.13 27.48 1.96
C LEU A 579 22.39 26.04 2.42
N ASP A 580 21.46 25.42 3.15
CA ASP A 580 21.58 24.02 3.51
C ASP A 580 21.31 23.15 2.28
N PRO A 581 22.26 22.32 1.83
CA PRO A 581 22.09 21.47 0.65
C PRO A 581 21.17 20.26 0.88
N GLN A 582 20.42 20.18 1.99
CA GLN A 582 19.48 19.10 2.24
C GLN A 582 18.54 18.87 1.05
N HIS A 583 18.54 17.64 0.54
CA HIS A 583 17.74 17.25 -0.61
C HIS A 583 16.29 16.95 -0.19
N PRO A 584 15.30 17.41 -0.98
CA PRO A 584 13.92 17.01 -0.78
C PRO A 584 13.73 15.50 -1.01
N THR A 585 12.76 14.94 -0.30
CA THR A 585 12.22 13.60 -0.51
C THR A 585 11.47 13.53 -1.84
N ASP A 586 11.32 12.31 -2.38
CA ASP A 586 10.44 12.01 -3.52
C ASP A 586 10.69 12.79 -4.83
N GLN A 587 11.85 13.42 -5.01
CA GLN A 587 12.26 13.87 -6.35
C GLN A 587 12.68 12.68 -7.23
N GLY A 588 12.39 12.76 -8.51
CA GLY A 588 12.71 11.75 -9.52
C GLY A 588 11.49 11.02 -10.06
N LEU A 589 11.69 9.74 -10.37
CA LEU A 589 10.75 8.94 -11.16
C LEU A 589 9.75 8.19 -10.26
N HIS A 590 8.46 8.34 -10.54
CA HIS A 590 7.37 7.58 -9.91
C HIS A 590 6.46 6.97 -10.96
N THR A 591 5.86 5.82 -10.65
CA THR A 591 4.94 5.11 -11.54
C THR A 591 3.70 4.66 -10.79
N PHE A 592 2.56 4.75 -11.46
CA PHE A 592 1.26 4.36 -10.92
C PHE A 592 0.46 3.65 -12.00
N GLN A 593 -0.33 2.68 -11.59
CA GLN A 593 -1.31 2.03 -12.46
C GLN A 593 -2.67 2.15 -11.80
N PHE A 594 -3.68 2.44 -12.59
CA PHE A 594 -5.06 2.56 -12.17
C PHE A 594 -5.98 1.73 -13.06
N ARG A 595 -7.03 1.18 -12.47
CA ARG A 595 -8.14 0.53 -13.15
C ARG A 595 -9.44 1.21 -12.70
N LEU A 596 -10.10 1.89 -13.62
CA LEU A 596 -11.37 2.57 -13.38
C LEU A 596 -12.53 1.64 -13.74
N GLN A 597 -13.53 1.60 -12.86
CA GLN A 597 -14.76 0.83 -13.02
C GLN A 597 -15.97 1.75 -12.94
N PHE A 598 -16.91 1.56 -13.88
CA PHE A 598 -18.21 2.22 -13.90
C PHE A 598 -19.29 1.16 -13.99
N GLY A 599 -20.33 1.25 -13.17
CA GLY A 599 -21.41 0.25 -13.18
C GLY A 599 -22.47 0.52 -12.11
N ASN A 600 -23.31 -0.47 -11.84
CA ASN A 600 -24.40 -0.35 -10.86
C ASN A 600 -24.26 -1.34 -9.68
N GLU A 601 -23.28 -2.25 -9.72
CA GLU A 601 -23.08 -3.33 -8.73
C GLU A 601 -21.57 -3.55 -8.45
N ILE A 602 -20.91 -2.54 -7.90
CA ILE A 602 -19.52 -2.56 -7.46
C ILE A 602 -19.50 -2.75 -5.93
N THR A 603 -19.49 -3.99 -5.46
CA THR A 603 -19.40 -4.29 -4.02
C THR A 603 -17.94 -4.26 -3.53
N PRO A 604 -17.68 -4.01 -2.24
CA PRO A 604 -16.33 -4.13 -1.67
C PRO A 604 -15.69 -5.50 -1.93
N GLU A 605 -16.45 -6.59 -1.84
CA GLU A 605 -15.95 -7.96 -2.09
C GLU A 605 -15.51 -8.15 -3.54
N LYS A 606 -16.25 -7.57 -4.48
CA LYS A 606 -15.85 -7.54 -5.90
C LYS A 606 -14.55 -6.72 -6.07
N LEU A 607 -14.43 -5.58 -5.40
CA LEU A 607 -13.22 -4.74 -5.46
C LEU A 607 -11.99 -5.43 -4.86
N GLU A 608 -12.14 -6.20 -3.79
CA GLU A 608 -11.05 -7.03 -3.26
C GLU A 608 -10.58 -8.07 -4.29
N ARG A 609 -11.53 -8.75 -4.94
CA ARG A 609 -11.22 -9.71 -6.00
C ARG A 609 -10.53 -9.04 -7.19
N ASP A 610 -11.11 -7.97 -7.72
CA ASP A 610 -10.58 -7.24 -8.87
C ASP A 610 -9.21 -6.62 -8.59
N THR A 611 -8.95 -6.27 -7.32
CA THR A 611 -7.64 -5.80 -6.84
C THR A 611 -6.62 -6.93 -6.87
N ALA A 612 -6.97 -8.13 -6.40
CA ALA A 612 -6.08 -9.28 -6.50
C ALA A 612 -5.75 -9.62 -7.96
N GLU A 613 -6.74 -9.57 -8.86
CA GLU A 613 -6.54 -9.76 -10.31
C GLU A 613 -5.66 -8.67 -10.94
N PHE A 614 -5.82 -7.43 -10.48
CA PHE A 614 -5.05 -6.27 -10.95
C PHE A 614 -3.58 -6.31 -10.50
N LEU A 615 -3.31 -6.84 -9.30
CA LEU A 615 -1.98 -6.93 -8.71
C LEU A 615 -1.26 -8.26 -9.06
N GLU A 616 -1.97 -9.25 -9.61
CA GLU A 616 -1.40 -10.54 -9.96
C GLU A 616 -0.33 -10.38 -11.06
N PRO A 617 0.93 -10.74 -10.79
CA PRO A 617 1.99 -10.59 -11.77
C PRO A 617 1.95 -11.83 -12.68
N TYR A 618 1.23 -11.74 -13.81
CA TYR A 618 1.09 -12.79 -14.83
C TYR A 618 2.45 -13.16 -15.49
N TRP A 619 3.27 -13.94 -14.79
CA TRP A 619 4.64 -14.20 -15.18
C TRP A 619 4.77 -15.19 -16.33
N VAL A 620 5.64 -14.83 -17.28
CA VAL A 620 6.02 -15.66 -18.41
C VAL A 620 7.19 -16.57 -18.01
N ILE A 621 6.94 -17.87 -17.96
CA ILE A 621 7.95 -18.89 -17.66
C ILE A 621 8.25 -19.69 -18.93
N ARG A 622 9.53 -19.83 -19.26
CA ARG A 622 9.97 -20.61 -20.42
C ARG A 622 10.51 -21.97 -19.99
N ASP A 623 10.02 -23.04 -20.61
CA ASP A 623 10.62 -24.37 -20.50
C ASP A 623 11.64 -24.62 -21.61
N GLY A 624 12.90 -24.25 -21.34
CA GLY A 624 14.03 -24.73 -22.13
C GLY A 624 14.58 -26.03 -21.55
N LYS A 625 14.76 -27.06 -22.40
CA LYS A 625 15.92 -27.95 -22.20
C LYS A 625 17.15 -27.06 -22.17
N LYS A 626 18.09 -27.26 -21.23
CA LYS A 626 19.45 -26.71 -21.35
C LYS A 626 19.89 -26.93 -22.80
N PRO A 627 20.36 -25.90 -23.53
CA PRO A 627 20.88 -26.13 -24.87
C PRO A 627 21.93 -27.24 -24.78
N LYS A 628 21.75 -28.31 -25.57
CA LYS A 628 22.72 -29.42 -25.65
C LYS A 628 24.05 -28.98 -26.26
N THR A 629 24.13 -27.74 -26.73
CA THR A 629 25.34 -27.14 -27.26
C THR A 629 25.94 -26.24 -26.17
N PRO A 630 27.17 -26.50 -25.71
CA PRO A 630 27.93 -25.47 -25.01
C PRO A 630 27.90 -24.22 -25.88
N LEU A 631 27.64 -23.05 -25.28
CA LEU A 631 28.00 -21.79 -25.91
C LEU A 631 29.42 -21.95 -26.42
N ALA A 632 29.58 -21.92 -27.75
CA ALA A 632 30.90 -21.91 -28.35
C ALA A 632 31.67 -20.79 -27.65
N LYS A 633 32.85 -21.12 -27.12
CA LYS A 633 33.76 -20.12 -26.59
C LYS A 633 33.87 -18.99 -27.63
N PRO A 634 33.93 -17.71 -27.22
CA PRO A 634 34.13 -16.65 -28.18
C PRO A 634 35.49 -16.86 -28.84
N GLU A 635 35.50 -17.40 -30.05
CA GLU A 635 36.65 -17.34 -30.94
C GLU A 635 36.72 -15.91 -31.46
N HIS A 636 37.72 -15.18 -30.98
CA HIS A 636 38.31 -14.01 -31.61
C HIS A 636 37.39 -12.82 -31.92
N LEU A 637 37.19 -11.95 -30.92
CA LEU A 637 37.13 -10.51 -31.18
C LEU A 637 38.56 -9.95 -31.21
N SER A 638 39.22 -10.15 -32.35
CA SER A 638 40.38 -9.35 -32.73
C SER A 638 39.88 -8.02 -33.32
N HIS A 639 40.26 -6.92 -32.67
CA HIS A 639 40.37 -5.56 -33.21
C HIS A 639 39.53 -5.17 -34.45
N ARG A 640 38.53 -4.30 -34.25
CA ARG A 640 38.48 -2.95 -34.87
C ARG A 640 37.36 -2.11 -34.28
#